data_AF-A0A2E3W5Q7-F1
#
_entry.id   AF-A0A2E3W5Q7-F1
#
_cell.length_a   1.000
_cell.length_b   1.000
_cell.length_c   1.000
_cell.angle_alpha   90.00
_cell.angle_beta   90.00
_cell.angle_gamma   90.00
#
_symmetry.space_group_name_H-M   'P 1'
#
loop_
_entity.id
_entity.type
_entity.pdbx_description
1 polymer ?
#
loop_
_entity_poly.entity_id
_entity_poly.type
_entity_poly.pdbx_seq_one_letter_code
_entity_poly.pdbx_strand_id
1 'polypeptide(L)'
;MQYIVFSLLFVVGQVYGLTAGKVVKFKGGEYKNFSITQDLKRKLSSSSRISFTIMNPTKKNKVFFLVFEDQKSVDYWTRLNFKTTLAPGENQLDFDLKRYLGERGSNKVNRRLDFKTLKKAFVYVEESSGLFDTPYELRNVSIYTQKELKVREGIKLFSFGNYQRGDLPRAFKLINDKTLYGKQNPHGFVSIDLWRSSDDQLAPFWYSKTLGVNKAVFRMTLPPGEYVYRLIWDRVGYWDVPFWKKRKLFINEFPEIVETRSDIDDFMKDYLSNTIEPPFGEHPYDFHLKRILRPMEGEFTVKGSSVDFQFSGDASGVSLNTLMVWPKAMNKAAKKLIVDLDSLGKKHFSQKYRMIKSKKDSDLKKRVGAVGVGEIMSPRSKCSSIKKHRVVTAKNGRVGIDLCIKGDPSKSIKIALGELKSSNSKITQDKWKIYKYKYRFKSIDLNHETYGTRVEELNESKNNEFNPNGHDKTFYHLSLSDDKFVPGVFKGDIEISQGKWKEIIKLNLHVLNQEYESLVINAGTIGLSPFPKTYFNADDLNLMDLKYHFKAKEKLKDIGLKAFTDVPGPKISYDQSFKKFKLDMSEISRLVHKSEMNDVFLYNGNFPKQLLNGHFRNASQTEKSFNDNRKSQFKKILEGFNGKGLVYLYSDEAAGYRNAVKEDLELGQRIKKKLPGIKIGGFGSLYDWEKAKELYKTWDFGLYGDIPSKHTLRRLNKLKQNYGLYNLCAGPEEDLTFCFGPLLFRLQASGIKYYFEWHASAIHNYPGYDLDGREADIAFFYPSASGEISITRRYVMASQGMEVFKKLNLLKSRLVGKRAKGLNDRKALAFLKKLEGPTLFPIYSFKNYRESLQKLIKQNLDDLLLSQF
;
A
#
# COMPACT_ATOMS: atom_id res chain seq x y z
N MET A 1 -9.54 5.63 10.52
CA MET A 1 -10.38 5.87 9.33
C MET A 1 -11.11 7.21 9.52
N GLN A 2 -10.99 8.14 8.56
CA GLN A 2 -11.40 9.54 8.68
C GLN A 2 -12.95 9.68 8.64
N TYR A 3 -13.60 9.78 9.80
CA TYR A 3 -14.94 10.35 9.90
C TYR A 3 -14.84 11.76 10.45
N ILE A 4 -14.65 12.75 9.57
CA ILE A 4 -15.11 14.10 9.88
C ILE A 4 -16.63 14.02 9.74
N VAL A 5 -17.32 14.04 10.88
CA VAL A 5 -18.78 14.19 10.92
C VAL A 5 -19.10 15.55 10.31
N PHE A 6 -19.56 15.54 9.05
CA PHE A 6 -20.05 16.75 8.37
C PHE A 6 -21.40 17.14 8.96
N SER A 7 -21.36 17.93 10.02
CA SER A 7 -22.52 18.69 10.49
C SER A 7 -22.77 19.84 9.51
N LEU A 8 -24.01 19.98 9.03
CA LEU A 8 -24.44 21.11 8.18
C LEU A 8 -24.11 22.44 8.87
N LEU A 9 -23.18 23.20 8.30
CA LEU A 9 -23.07 24.64 8.50
C LEU A 9 -23.52 25.32 7.21
N PHE A 10 -24.67 25.99 7.28
CA PHE A 10 -25.12 26.91 6.24
C PHE A 10 -24.17 28.11 6.20
N VAL A 11 -23.19 28.07 5.30
CA VAL A 11 -22.39 29.24 4.93
C VAL A 11 -22.89 29.74 3.58
N VAL A 12 -23.35 30.99 3.56
CA VAL A 12 -23.84 31.69 2.37
C VAL A 12 -22.66 31.88 1.42
N GLY A 13 -22.52 31.01 0.42
CA GLY A 13 -21.48 31.10 -0.60
C GLY A 13 -21.92 31.96 -1.79
N GLN A 14 -21.04 32.83 -2.27
CA GLN A 14 -21.25 33.57 -3.51
C GLN A 14 -21.35 32.61 -4.72
N VAL A 15 -22.38 32.81 -5.53
CA VAL A 15 -22.78 31.96 -6.67
C VAL A 15 -22.16 32.51 -7.97
N TYR A 16 -21.40 31.68 -8.71
CA TYR A 16 -20.79 32.06 -10.00
C TYR A 16 -21.02 31.02 -11.10
N GLY A 17 -21.32 31.50 -12.31
CA GLY A 17 -21.59 30.69 -13.49
C GLY A 17 -20.33 30.04 -14.09
N LEU A 18 -20.48 28.81 -14.58
CA LEU A 18 -19.47 28.10 -15.37
C LEU A 18 -19.43 28.65 -16.81
N THR A 19 -18.73 29.75 -17.05
CA THR A 19 -18.42 30.19 -18.42
C THR A 19 -16.96 29.89 -18.75
N ALA A 20 -16.72 29.34 -19.95
CA ALA A 20 -15.39 29.12 -20.47
C ALA A 20 -14.58 30.44 -20.44
N GLY A 21 -13.33 30.38 -19.97
CA GLY A 21 -12.42 31.54 -19.94
C GLY A 21 -12.42 32.40 -18.66
N LYS A 22 -13.37 32.22 -17.72
CA LYS A 22 -13.32 32.96 -16.44
C LYS A 22 -12.43 32.27 -15.40
N VAL A 23 -11.55 33.04 -14.78
CA VAL A 23 -10.74 32.61 -13.62
C VAL A 23 -11.58 32.73 -12.36
N VAL A 24 -11.74 31.64 -11.62
CA VAL A 24 -12.47 31.60 -10.34
C VAL A 24 -11.46 31.53 -9.20
N LYS A 25 -11.48 32.50 -8.28
CA LYS A 25 -10.61 32.54 -7.10
C LYS A 25 -11.38 32.17 -5.83
N PHE A 26 -10.74 31.43 -4.92
CA PHE A 26 -11.32 31.06 -3.60
C PHE A 26 -10.23 30.71 -2.58
N LYS A 27 -10.49 30.84 -1.27
CA LYS A 27 -9.53 30.48 -0.22
C LYS A 27 -9.65 29.00 0.18
N GLY A 28 -8.58 28.44 0.73
CA GLY A 28 -8.61 27.10 1.34
C GLY A 28 -9.55 27.09 2.55
N GLY A 29 -10.26 25.99 2.77
CA GLY A 29 -11.28 25.88 3.82
C GLY A 29 -12.65 26.44 3.44
N GLU A 30 -12.80 27.11 2.28
CA GLU A 30 -14.08 27.62 1.80
C GLU A 30 -14.70 26.70 0.74
N TYR A 31 -16.02 26.56 0.78
CA TYR A 31 -16.78 25.87 -0.26
C TYR A 31 -17.04 26.82 -1.42
N LYS A 32 -16.61 26.43 -2.62
CA LYS A 32 -16.92 27.18 -3.84
C LYS A 32 -18.02 26.49 -4.64
N ASN A 33 -19.25 26.97 -4.51
CA ASN A 33 -20.42 26.45 -5.20
C ASN A 33 -20.49 26.90 -6.67
N PHE A 34 -20.89 26.00 -7.56
CA PHE A 34 -21.22 26.31 -8.96
C PHE A 34 -22.68 26.76 -9.07
N SER A 35 -22.97 27.75 -9.92
CA SER A 35 -24.35 28.10 -10.27
C SER A 35 -25.02 26.94 -11.01
N ILE A 36 -26.13 26.42 -10.46
CA ILE A 36 -26.89 25.35 -11.08
C ILE A 36 -27.94 25.95 -12.02
N THR A 37 -27.54 26.12 -13.28
CA THR A 37 -28.44 26.57 -14.35
C THR A 37 -28.99 25.37 -15.14
N GLN A 38 -30.08 25.57 -15.87
CA GLN A 38 -30.62 24.53 -16.77
C GLN A 38 -29.61 24.14 -17.87
N ASP A 39 -28.83 25.10 -18.37
CA ASP A 39 -27.75 24.82 -19.34
C ASP A 39 -26.68 23.90 -18.74
N LEU A 40 -26.25 24.15 -17.50
CA LEU A 40 -25.29 23.29 -16.80
C LEU A 40 -25.84 21.87 -16.63
N LYS A 41 -27.08 21.74 -16.15
CA LYS A 41 -27.75 20.44 -15.99
C LYS A 41 -27.80 19.68 -17.31
N ARG A 42 -28.18 20.35 -18.40
CA ARG A 42 -28.22 19.79 -19.75
C ARG A 42 -26.84 19.32 -20.21
N LYS A 43 -25.81 20.16 -20.09
CA LYS A 43 -24.42 19.83 -20.47
C LYS A 43 -23.87 18.65 -19.67
N LEU A 44 -24.05 18.63 -18.36
CA LEU A 44 -23.62 17.53 -17.50
C LEU A 44 -24.36 16.22 -17.84
N SER A 45 -25.67 16.32 -18.12
CA SER A 45 -26.50 15.14 -18.47
C SER A 45 -26.11 14.49 -19.81
N SER A 46 -25.62 15.27 -20.77
CA SER A 46 -25.22 14.77 -22.10
C SER A 46 -23.73 14.44 -22.23
N SER A 47 -22.93 14.80 -21.22
CA SER A 47 -21.48 14.65 -21.25
C SER A 47 -21.01 13.43 -20.46
N SER A 48 -19.74 13.05 -20.67
CA SER A 48 -19.10 12.00 -19.87
C SER A 48 -18.11 12.55 -18.86
N ARG A 49 -17.58 13.75 -19.06
CA ARG A 49 -16.44 14.25 -18.29
C ARG A 49 -16.52 15.74 -17.99
N ILE A 50 -15.85 16.14 -16.92
CA ILE A 50 -15.54 17.53 -16.58
C ILE A 50 -14.04 17.66 -16.32
N SER A 51 -13.40 18.68 -16.91
CA SER A 51 -11.98 18.98 -16.70
C SER A 51 -11.75 20.46 -16.43
N PHE A 52 -10.72 20.77 -15.65
CA PHE A 52 -10.31 22.14 -15.37
C PHE A 52 -8.87 22.18 -14.86
N THR A 53 -8.28 23.36 -14.89
CA THR A 53 -6.97 23.65 -14.32
C THR A 53 -7.15 24.31 -12.96
N ILE A 54 -6.38 23.91 -11.94
CA ILE A 54 -6.35 24.58 -10.63
C ILE A 54 -4.91 24.91 -10.21
N MET A 55 -4.69 26.15 -9.80
CA MET A 55 -3.43 26.61 -9.22
C MET A 55 -3.46 26.41 -7.71
N ASN A 56 -2.54 25.59 -7.19
CA ASN A 56 -2.24 25.53 -5.76
C ASN A 56 -1.09 26.50 -5.45
N PRO A 57 -1.36 27.65 -4.79
CA PRO A 57 -0.34 28.65 -4.52
C PRO A 57 0.61 28.24 -3.38
N THR A 58 0.30 27.17 -2.66
CA THR A 58 1.08 26.74 -1.49
C THR A 58 2.30 25.92 -1.90
N LYS A 59 3.26 25.80 -0.97
CA LYS A 59 4.46 24.96 -1.14
C LYS A 59 4.22 23.49 -0.76
N LYS A 60 3.02 23.14 -0.29
CA LYS A 60 2.65 21.79 0.16
C LYS A 60 1.58 21.19 -0.75
N ASN A 61 1.47 19.87 -0.72
CA ASN A 61 0.34 19.18 -1.33
C ASN A 61 -0.96 19.53 -0.58
N LYS A 62 -2.09 19.60 -1.29
CA LYS A 62 -3.40 19.97 -0.73
C LYS A 62 -4.50 19.04 -1.21
N VAL A 63 -5.40 18.63 -0.33
CA VAL A 63 -6.53 17.77 -0.72
C VAL A 63 -7.61 18.62 -1.37
N PHE A 64 -8.06 18.21 -2.55
CA PHE A 64 -9.11 18.86 -3.33
C PHE A 64 -10.29 17.92 -3.50
N PHE A 65 -11.48 18.49 -3.39
CA PHE A 65 -12.75 17.82 -3.58
C PHE A 65 -13.56 18.48 -4.69
N LEU A 66 -14.20 17.66 -5.51
CA LEU A 66 -15.29 18.05 -6.40
C LEU A 66 -16.51 17.19 -6.08
N VAL A 67 -17.63 17.83 -5.75
CA VAL A 67 -18.82 17.13 -5.28
C VAL A 67 -20.04 17.55 -6.09
N PHE A 68 -20.88 16.58 -6.44
CA PHE A 68 -22.20 16.80 -7.04
C PHE A 68 -23.28 16.04 -6.26
N GLU A 69 -24.43 16.69 -6.07
CA GLU A 69 -25.60 16.13 -5.36
C GLU A 69 -26.87 16.33 -6.18
N ASP A 70 -27.64 15.27 -6.32
CA ASP A 70 -29.00 15.29 -6.86
C ASP A 70 -30.05 15.27 -5.75
N GLN A 71 -31.33 15.34 -6.11
CA GLN A 71 -32.43 15.31 -5.14
C GLN A 71 -32.41 14.05 -4.25
N LYS A 72 -31.94 12.91 -4.77
CA LYS A 72 -31.86 11.62 -4.06
C LYS A 72 -30.61 11.47 -3.18
N SER A 73 -29.73 12.47 -3.17
CA SER A 73 -28.52 12.49 -2.33
C SER A 73 -28.87 12.88 -0.89
N VAL A 74 -28.66 11.98 0.06
CA VAL A 74 -28.98 12.16 1.49
C VAL A 74 -27.74 12.17 2.38
N ASP A 75 -26.68 11.48 1.97
CA ASP A 75 -25.45 11.28 2.73
C ASP A 75 -24.22 11.30 1.82
N TYR A 76 -23.04 10.98 2.36
CA TYR A 76 -21.79 10.89 1.62
C TYR A 76 -21.84 9.83 0.49
N TRP A 77 -22.42 8.66 0.76
CA TRP A 77 -22.44 7.51 -0.16
C TRP A 77 -23.39 7.69 -1.34
N THR A 78 -24.34 8.61 -1.23
CA THR A 78 -25.33 8.92 -2.25
C THR A 78 -24.98 10.14 -3.10
N ARG A 79 -23.74 10.64 -3.03
CA ARG A 79 -23.20 11.77 -3.82
C ARG A 79 -22.07 11.31 -4.74
N LEU A 80 -21.75 12.14 -5.73
CA LEU A 80 -20.58 11.94 -6.60
C LEU A 80 -19.41 12.77 -6.05
N ASN A 81 -18.50 12.12 -5.29
CA ASN A 81 -17.42 12.80 -4.56
C ASN A 81 -16.02 12.45 -5.13
N PHE A 82 -15.39 13.34 -5.88
CA PHE A 82 -14.00 13.16 -6.29
C PHE A 82 -13.05 13.74 -5.23
N LYS A 83 -11.94 13.06 -4.94
CA LYS A 83 -10.94 13.48 -3.95
C LYS A 83 -9.53 13.24 -4.49
N THR A 84 -8.79 14.30 -4.78
CA THR A 84 -7.42 14.22 -5.33
C THR A 84 -6.45 15.17 -4.62
N THR A 85 -5.14 14.91 -4.75
CA THR A 85 -4.10 15.68 -4.06
C THR A 85 -3.41 16.71 -4.96
N LEU A 86 -3.71 17.99 -4.85
CA LEU A 86 -3.06 19.05 -5.62
C LEU A 86 -1.59 19.20 -5.26
N ALA A 87 -0.71 19.08 -6.25
CA ALA A 87 0.68 19.48 -6.16
C ALA A 87 0.81 21.00 -6.03
N PRO A 88 1.91 21.54 -5.47
CA PRO A 88 2.28 22.94 -5.64
C PRO A 88 2.30 23.36 -7.11
N GLY A 89 1.72 24.53 -7.40
CA GLY A 89 1.60 25.08 -8.75
C GLY A 89 0.36 24.59 -9.51
N GLU A 90 0.47 24.56 -10.83
CA GLU A 90 -0.64 24.22 -11.73
C GLU A 90 -0.94 22.71 -11.75
N ASN A 91 -2.23 22.37 -11.65
CA ASN A 91 -2.74 21.01 -11.73
C ASN A 91 -3.84 20.92 -12.78
N GLN A 92 -3.73 19.98 -13.72
CA GLN A 92 -4.82 19.63 -14.62
C GLN A 92 -5.65 18.50 -14.00
N LEU A 93 -6.95 18.72 -13.88
CA LEU A 93 -7.91 17.76 -13.33
C LEU A 93 -8.93 17.35 -14.39
N ASP A 94 -9.33 16.08 -14.36
CA ASP A 94 -10.27 15.51 -15.33
C ASP A 94 -11.04 14.34 -14.67
N PHE A 95 -12.36 14.51 -14.51
CA PHE A 95 -13.22 13.61 -13.73
C PHE A 95 -14.30 12.95 -14.59
N ASP A 96 -14.57 11.67 -14.30
CA ASP A 96 -15.61 10.87 -14.97
C ASP A 96 -16.97 11.06 -14.28
N LEU A 97 -17.91 11.70 -14.98
CA LEU A 97 -19.26 12.01 -14.49
C LEU A 97 -20.20 10.79 -14.50
N LYS A 98 -19.81 9.68 -15.14
CA LYS A 98 -20.65 8.48 -15.31
C LYS A 98 -20.37 7.37 -14.32
N ARG A 99 -19.45 7.56 -13.36
CA ARG A 99 -19.18 6.55 -12.34
C ARG A 99 -20.35 6.40 -11.35
N TYR A 100 -20.39 5.24 -10.68
CA TYR A 100 -21.32 4.99 -9.58
C TYR A 100 -21.05 5.91 -8.39
N LEU A 101 -22.08 6.14 -7.58
CA LEU A 101 -22.00 6.99 -6.40
C LEU A 101 -21.28 6.27 -5.24
N GLY A 102 -20.66 7.06 -4.37
CA GLY A 102 -19.80 6.57 -3.28
C GLY A 102 -18.31 6.72 -3.58
N GLU A 103 -17.50 6.01 -2.81
CA GLU A 103 -16.05 5.96 -3.01
C GLU A 103 -15.70 5.01 -4.14
N ARG A 104 -14.58 5.31 -4.79
CA ARG A 104 -14.01 4.45 -5.81
C ARG A 104 -13.75 3.05 -5.22
N GLY A 105 -14.28 2.02 -5.87
CA GLY A 105 -14.11 0.62 -5.43
C GLY A 105 -15.08 0.16 -4.35
N SER A 106 -15.92 1.06 -3.79
CA SER A 106 -16.91 0.75 -2.76
C SER A 106 -18.27 1.37 -3.09
N ASN A 107 -19.15 0.59 -3.72
CA ASN A 107 -20.49 1.03 -4.10
C ASN A 107 -21.51 0.53 -3.07
N LYS A 108 -21.77 1.31 -2.02
CA LYS A 108 -22.90 1.01 -1.10
C LYS A 108 -24.26 1.20 -1.78
N VAL A 109 -24.31 2.02 -2.84
CA VAL A 109 -25.53 2.34 -3.59
C VAL A 109 -25.27 2.14 -5.09
N ASN A 110 -25.97 1.19 -5.70
CA ASN A 110 -25.82 0.85 -7.13
C ASN A 110 -26.60 1.81 -8.04
N ARG A 111 -26.27 3.11 -8.01
CA ARG A 111 -26.87 4.12 -8.89
C ARG A 111 -25.83 5.12 -9.39
N ARG A 112 -26.15 5.83 -10.48
CA ARG A 112 -25.43 7.01 -10.97
C ARG A 112 -26.15 8.29 -10.53
N LEU A 113 -25.45 9.42 -10.58
CA LEU A 113 -26.06 10.72 -10.29
C LEU A 113 -27.05 11.11 -11.39
N ASP A 114 -28.20 11.64 -11.02
CA ASP A 114 -29.11 12.26 -11.98
C ASP A 114 -28.84 13.77 -12.10
N PHE A 115 -28.11 14.17 -13.14
CA PHE A 115 -27.77 15.57 -13.38
C PHE A 115 -28.98 16.44 -13.76
N LYS A 116 -30.13 15.87 -14.16
CA LYS A 116 -31.36 16.64 -14.40
C LYS A 116 -31.93 17.20 -13.10
N THR A 117 -31.80 16.44 -12.01
CA THR A 117 -32.27 16.81 -10.66
C THR A 117 -31.13 17.32 -9.76
N LEU A 118 -30.03 17.79 -10.36
CA LEU A 118 -28.89 18.37 -9.63
C LEU A 118 -29.34 19.53 -8.73
N LYS A 119 -28.96 19.47 -7.44
CA LYS A 119 -29.27 20.46 -6.41
C LYS A 119 -28.04 21.14 -5.81
N LYS A 120 -26.87 20.48 -5.81
CA LYS A 120 -25.60 21.06 -5.35
C LYS A 120 -24.44 20.61 -6.23
N ALA A 121 -23.50 21.52 -6.46
CA ALA A 121 -22.22 21.24 -7.08
C ALA A 121 -21.19 22.20 -6.51
N PHE A 122 -20.06 21.71 -5.99
CA PHE A 122 -19.04 22.56 -5.40
C PHE A 122 -17.63 21.98 -5.51
N VAL A 123 -16.64 22.85 -5.34
CA VAL A 123 -15.25 22.48 -5.07
C VAL A 123 -14.83 22.94 -3.68
N TYR A 124 -13.90 22.20 -3.09
CA TYR A 124 -13.35 22.50 -1.76
C TYR A 124 -11.87 22.09 -1.71
N VAL A 125 -11.03 22.91 -1.07
CA VAL A 125 -9.64 22.57 -0.77
C VAL A 125 -9.48 22.54 0.75
N GLU A 126 -9.02 21.41 1.27
CA GLU A 126 -8.81 21.22 2.70
C GLU A 126 -7.64 22.09 3.19
N GLU A 127 -7.82 22.75 4.33
CA GLU A 127 -6.81 23.64 4.92
C GLU A 127 -6.44 23.19 6.33
N SER A 128 -5.15 23.05 6.58
CA SER A 128 -4.58 22.57 7.84
C SER A 128 -4.01 23.75 8.60
N SER A 129 -4.82 24.33 9.50
CA SER A 129 -4.45 25.39 10.46
C SER A 129 -3.63 26.57 9.89
N GLY A 130 -4.36 27.59 9.44
CA GLY A 130 -3.81 28.85 8.94
C GLY A 130 -4.50 29.23 7.62
N LEU A 131 -5.28 30.30 7.61
CA LEU A 131 -5.82 30.85 6.36
C LEU A 131 -4.64 31.39 5.55
N PHE A 132 -4.26 30.69 4.49
CA PHE A 132 -3.37 31.28 3.49
C PHE A 132 -4.17 32.35 2.74
N ASP A 133 -3.68 33.58 2.75
CA ASP A 133 -4.34 34.69 2.05
C ASP A 133 -4.24 34.62 0.52
N THR A 134 -3.35 33.77 -0.02
CA THR A 134 -3.24 33.58 -1.46
C THR A 134 -4.34 32.64 -1.96
N PRO A 135 -5.22 33.09 -2.87
CA PRO A 135 -6.34 32.28 -3.35
C PRO A 135 -5.90 31.17 -4.30
N TYR A 136 -6.63 30.05 -4.27
CA TYR A 136 -6.61 29.05 -5.32
C TYR A 136 -7.32 29.60 -6.55
N GLU A 137 -6.82 29.25 -7.75
CA GLU A 137 -7.39 29.75 -8.99
C GLU A 137 -7.80 28.59 -9.89
N LEU A 138 -9.10 28.51 -10.19
CA LEU A 138 -9.70 27.52 -11.08
C LEU A 138 -9.96 28.16 -12.46
N ARG A 139 -9.50 27.50 -13.52
CA ARG A 139 -9.51 28.00 -14.91
C ARG A 139 -9.87 26.88 -15.89
N ASN A 140 -10.14 27.25 -17.15
CA ASN A 140 -10.29 26.31 -18.27
C ASN A 140 -11.31 25.19 -18.03
N VAL A 141 -12.47 25.50 -17.43
CA VAL A 141 -13.51 24.49 -17.22
C VAL A 141 -14.10 24.06 -18.55
N SER A 142 -14.08 22.75 -18.79
CA SER A 142 -14.65 22.11 -19.96
C SER A 142 -15.48 20.90 -19.54
N ILE A 143 -16.67 20.77 -20.13
CA ILE A 143 -17.57 19.64 -19.95
C ILE A 143 -17.73 19.02 -21.34
N TYR A 144 -17.38 17.75 -21.49
CA TYR A 144 -17.24 17.14 -22.80
C TYR A 144 -17.57 15.65 -22.82
N THR A 145 -17.85 15.15 -24.02
CA THR A 145 -18.00 13.73 -24.31
C THR A 145 -16.72 13.19 -24.92
N GLN A 146 -16.26 12.05 -24.40
CA GLN A 146 -15.05 11.39 -24.89
C GLN A 146 -15.21 10.98 -26.36
N LYS A 147 -14.20 11.27 -27.18
CA LYS A 147 -14.21 10.90 -28.60
C LYS A 147 -14.20 9.38 -28.76
N GLU A 148 -15.10 8.86 -29.58
CA GLU A 148 -15.18 7.44 -29.90
C GLU A 148 -14.01 7.01 -30.79
N LEU A 149 -13.56 5.76 -30.60
CA LEU A 149 -12.54 5.13 -31.42
C LEU A 149 -13.11 4.77 -32.79
N LYS A 150 -12.47 5.23 -33.87
CA LYS A 150 -12.84 4.85 -35.23
C LYS A 150 -12.11 3.58 -35.63
N VAL A 151 -12.85 2.53 -35.97
CA VAL A 151 -12.30 1.25 -36.43
C VAL A 151 -12.72 1.02 -37.86
N ARG A 152 -11.76 0.66 -38.72
CA ARG A 152 -12.04 0.32 -40.12
C ARG A 152 -12.77 -1.01 -40.20
N GLU A 153 -13.79 -1.07 -41.04
CA GLU A 153 -14.53 -2.30 -41.30
C GLU A 153 -13.58 -3.43 -41.72
N GLY A 154 -13.80 -4.64 -41.16
CA GLY A 154 -12.92 -5.79 -41.31
C GLY A 154 -12.01 -6.05 -40.10
N ILE A 155 -11.68 -5.02 -39.31
CA ILE A 155 -10.98 -5.20 -38.03
C ILE A 155 -12.01 -5.52 -36.94
N LYS A 156 -11.85 -6.65 -36.25
CA LYS A 156 -12.71 -7.08 -35.15
C LYS A 156 -11.98 -6.88 -33.81
N LEU A 157 -12.67 -6.27 -32.84
CA LEU A 157 -12.19 -6.07 -31.47
C LEU A 157 -13.16 -6.76 -30.51
N PHE A 158 -12.64 -7.62 -29.65
CA PHE A 158 -13.38 -8.31 -28.61
C PHE A 158 -12.81 -7.98 -27.25
N SER A 159 -13.69 -7.78 -26.26
CA SER A 159 -13.32 -7.70 -24.85
C SER A 159 -14.10 -8.75 -24.08
N PHE A 160 -13.37 -9.56 -23.31
CA PHE A 160 -13.90 -10.68 -22.55
C PHE A 160 -14.16 -10.24 -21.11
N GLY A 161 -15.40 -10.37 -20.64
CA GLY A 161 -15.76 -10.05 -19.26
C GLY A 161 -17.20 -9.60 -19.10
N ASN A 162 -17.58 -9.32 -17.86
CA ASN A 162 -18.93 -8.87 -17.52
C ASN A 162 -18.99 -7.35 -17.42
N TYR A 163 -19.25 -6.68 -18.56
CA TYR A 163 -19.35 -5.22 -18.67
C TYR A 163 -20.81 -4.76 -18.61
N GLN A 164 -21.02 -3.57 -18.05
CA GLN A 164 -22.30 -2.90 -18.13
C GLN A 164 -22.41 -2.08 -19.41
N ARG A 165 -23.64 -1.71 -19.77
CA ARG A 165 -23.90 -0.91 -20.97
C ARG A 165 -23.15 0.44 -20.89
N GLY A 166 -22.27 0.66 -21.86
CA GLY A 166 -21.49 1.89 -21.99
C GLY A 166 -20.16 1.91 -21.24
N ASP A 167 -19.73 0.81 -20.62
CA ASP A 167 -18.40 0.71 -19.99
C ASP A 167 -17.26 0.61 -21.02
N LEU A 168 -17.55 0.06 -22.20
CA LEU A 168 -16.60 -0.15 -23.30
C LEU A 168 -16.79 0.88 -24.41
N PRO A 169 -15.71 1.28 -25.11
CA PRO A 169 -15.83 1.97 -26.39
C PRO A 169 -16.69 1.15 -27.36
N ARG A 170 -17.53 1.80 -28.18
CA ARG A 170 -18.49 1.09 -29.06
C ARG A 170 -17.83 0.13 -30.05
N ALA A 171 -16.56 0.35 -30.35
CA ALA A 171 -15.79 -0.48 -31.25
C ALA A 171 -15.52 -1.91 -30.71
N PHE A 172 -15.57 -2.11 -29.39
CA PHE A 172 -15.39 -3.44 -28.80
C PHE A 172 -16.70 -4.21 -28.79
N LYS A 173 -16.68 -5.44 -29.31
CA LYS A 173 -17.73 -6.43 -29.08
C LYS A 173 -17.51 -7.08 -27.72
N LEU A 174 -18.52 -6.99 -26.86
CA LEU A 174 -18.55 -7.65 -25.56
C LEU A 174 -18.74 -9.16 -25.73
N ILE A 175 -17.86 -9.95 -25.12
CA ILE A 175 -17.98 -11.40 -24.98
C ILE A 175 -18.03 -11.74 -23.49
N ASN A 176 -19.13 -12.31 -23.03
CA ASN A 176 -19.27 -12.84 -21.67
C ASN A 176 -19.42 -14.37 -21.69
N ASP A 177 -19.49 -14.98 -20.50
CA ASP A 177 -19.67 -16.43 -20.31
C ASP A 177 -21.00 -16.98 -20.88
N LYS A 178 -21.94 -16.10 -21.26
CA LYS A 178 -23.22 -16.44 -21.88
C LYS A 178 -23.27 -16.15 -23.38
N THR A 179 -22.18 -15.63 -23.96
CA THR A 179 -22.12 -15.28 -25.39
C THR A 179 -21.82 -16.54 -26.21
N LEU A 180 -22.85 -17.36 -26.43
CA LEU A 180 -22.73 -18.60 -27.20
C LEU A 180 -22.68 -18.33 -28.71
N TYR A 181 -21.89 -19.13 -29.42
CA TYR A 181 -21.82 -19.09 -30.88
C TYR A 181 -23.14 -19.56 -31.52
N GLY A 182 -23.63 -18.82 -32.52
CA GLY A 182 -24.84 -19.20 -33.26
C GLY A 182 -25.27 -18.13 -34.25
N LYS A 183 -26.43 -18.32 -34.89
CA LYS A 183 -26.93 -17.38 -35.92
C LYS A 183 -27.05 -15.94 -35.44
N GLN A 184 -27.47 -15.73 -34.19
CA GLN A 184 -27.60 -14.39 -33.59
C GLN A 184 -26.25 -13.80 -33.14
N ASN A 185 -25.26 -14.66 -32.88
CA ASN A 185 -23.93 -14.29 -32.41
C ASN A 185 -22.86 -15.01 -33.23
N PRO A 186 -22.44 -14.46 -34.39
CA PRO A 186 -21.45 -15.10 -35.27
C PRO A 186 -20.03 -15.12 -34.68
N HIS A 187 -19.86 -14.63 -33.45
CA HIS A 187 -18.62 -14.69 -32.70
C HIS A 187 -19.01 -14.96 -31.24
N GLY A 188 -18.61 -16.10 -30.70
CA GLY A 188 -19.05 -16.58 -29.40
C GLY A 188 -18.39 -17.90 -28.98
N PHE A 189 -18.69 -18.35 -27.77
CA PHE A 189 -18.22 -19.63 -27.25
C PHE A 189 -19.04 -20.80 -27.82
N VAL A 190 -18.37 -21.81 -28.37
CA VAL A 190 -18.96 -23.12 -28.64
C VAL A 190 -19.08 -23.91 -27.34
N SER A 191 -18.06 -23.80 -26.48
CA SER A 191 -18.04 -24.36 -25.13
C SER A 191 -17.19 -23.49 -24.21
N ILE A 192 -17.53 -23.45 -22.93
CA ILE A 192 -16.78 -22.73 -21.90
C ILE A 192 -16.88 -23.45 -20.55
N ASP A 193 -15.73 -23.73 -19.96
CA ASP A 193 -15.55 -24.16 -18.58
C ASP A 193 -14.93 -22.97 -17.82
N LEU A 194 -15.80 -22.19 -17.19
CA LEU A 194 -15.44 -20.96 -16.49
C LEU A 194 -14.86 -21.29 -15.11
N TRP A 195 -13.64 -20.81 -14.85
CA TRP A 195 -13.07 -20.81 -13.50
C TRP A 195 -13.61 -19.64 -12.68
N ARG A 196 -13.48 -18.41 -13.19
CA ARG A 196 -14.11 -17.21 -12.59
C ARG A 196 -14.18 -16.04 -13.56
N SER A 197 -15.16 -15.16 -13.35
CA SER A 197 -15.13 -13.80 -13.89
C SER A 197 -14.45 -12.86 -12.89
N SER A 198 -13.72 -11.86 -13.36
CA SER A 198 -13.00 -10.93 -12.47
C SER A 198 -12.97 -9.50 -13.01
N ASP A 199 -12.83 -8.55 -12.08
CA ASP A 199 -12.59 -7.14 -12.35
C ASP A 199 -11.39 -6.67 -11.50
N ASP A 200 -10.28 -6.41 -12.17
CA ASP A 200 -9.05 -5.90 -11.55
C ASP A 200 -9.16 -4.39 -11.21
N GLN A 201 -10.28 -3.74 -11.56
CA GLN A 201 -10.59 -2.33 -11.31
C GLN A 201 -9.61 -1.32 -11.93
N LEU A 202 -8.94 -1.70 -13.01
CA LEU A 202 -7.91 -0.91 -13.68
C LEU A 202 -8.46 0.10 -14.70
N ALA A 203 -7.59 0.95 -15.23
CA ALA A 203 -7.83 1.66 -16.49
C ALA A 203 -6.71 1.36 -17.49
N PRO A 204 -7.01 1.32 -18.79
CA PRO A 204 -8.33 1.53 -19.40
C PRO A 204 -9.32 0.40 -19.11
N PHE A 205 -10.63 0.71 -19.16
CA PHE A 205 -11.69 -0.22 -18.74
C PHE A 205 -11.70 -1.53 -19.51
N TRP A 206 -11.34 -1.55 -20.80
CA TRP A 206 -11.30 -2.77 -21.61
C TRP A 206 -10.22 -3.77 -21.19
N TYR A 207 -9.26 -3.38 -20.34
CA TYR A 207 -8.31 -4.29 -19.70
C TYR A 207 -8.71 -4.69 -18.28
N SER A 208 -9.75 -4.07 -17.72
CA SER A 208 -10.11 -4.24 -16.30
C SER A 208 -10.72 -5.59 -16.01
N LYS A 209 -11.57 -6.12 -16.92
CA LYS A 209 -12.31 -7.35 -16.69
C LYS A 209 -11.79 -8.49 -17.53
N THR A 210 -11.87 -9.70 -16.98
CA THR A 210 -11.42 -10.94 -17.62
C THR A 210 -12.40 -12.09 -17.38
N LEU A 211 -12.34 -13.08 -18.28
CA LEU A 211 -12.92 -14.41 -18.08
C LEU A 211 -11.79 -15.42 -17.88
N GLY A 212 -11.63 -15.88 -16.64
CA GLY A 212 -10.74 -16.98 -16.31
C GLY A 212 -11.36 -18.32 -16.68
N VAL A 213 -10.71 -19.11 -17.52
CA VAL A 213 -11.24 -20.38 -18.05
C VAL A 213 -10.28 -21.54 -17.78
N ASN A 214 -10.83 -22.71 -17.44
CA ASN A 214 -10.06 -23.95 -17.43
C ASN A 214 -9.96 -24.52 -18.85
N LYS A 215 -11.05 -24.42 -19.62
CA LYS A 215 -11.16 -24.78 -21.04
C LYS A 215 -12.18 -23.87 -21.72
N ALA A 216 -11.93 -23.46 -22.96
CA ALA A 216 -12.92 -22.75 -23.76
C ALA A 216 -12.66 -22.92 -25.26
N VAL A 217 -13.71 -22.92 -26.08
CA VAL A 217 -13.60 -22.85 -27.54
C VAL A 217 -14.35 -21.61 -28.01
N PHE A 218 -13.62 -20.60 -28.45
CA PHE A 218 -14.19 -19.37 -29.01
C PHE A 218 -14.16 -19.42 -30.54
N ARG A 219 -15.33 -19.44 -31.16
CA ARG A 219 -15.49 -19.52 -32.61
C ARG A 219 -15.82 -18.17 -33.20
N MET A 220 -15.17 -17.84 -34.30
CA MET A 220 -15.45 -16.65 -35.08
C MET A 220 -15.81 -17.01 -36.51
N THR A 221 -16.95 -16.52 -36.99
CA THR A 221 -17.27 -16.51 -38.42
C THR A 221 -16.40 -15.48 -39.14
N LEU A 222 -15.56 -15.92 -40.07
CA LEU A 222 -14.69 -15.08 -40.89
C LEU A 222 -14.73 -15.62 -42.32
N PRO A 223 -14.68 -14.76 -43.35
CA PRO A 223 -14.53 -15.25 -44.72
C PRO A 223 -13.17 -15.95 -44.90
N PRO A 224 -13.03 -16.81 -45.92
CA PRO A 224 -11.74 -17.41 -46.24
C PRO A 224 -10.66 -16.35 -46.49
N GLY A 225 -9.45 -16.60 -45.99
CA GLY A 225 -8.32 -15.68 -46.19
C GLY A 225 -7.24 -15.77 -45.12
N GLU A 226 -6.24 -14.90 -45.23
CA GLU A 226 -5.14 -14.76 -44.27
C GLU A 226 -5.44 -13.65 -43.25
N TYR A 227 -5.24 -13.98 -41.98
CA TYR A 227 -5.55 -13.12 -40.85
C TYR A 227 -4.39 -13.02 -39.88
N VAL A 228 -4.41 -11.94 -39.12
CA VAL A 228 -3.51 -11.72 -37.99
C VAL A 228 -4.37 -11.56 -36.74
N TYR A 229 -3.91 -12.12 -35.63
CA TYR A 229 -4.52 -11.92 -34.32
C TYR A 229 -3.57 -11.19 -33.37
N ARG A 230 -4.16 -10.47 -32.42
CA ARG A 230 -3.50 -9.93 -31.23
C ARG A 230 -4.35 -10.26 -30.01
N LEU A 231 -3.85 -11.14 -29.15
CA LEU A 231 -4.55 -11.69 -28.00
C LEU A 231 -3.88 -11.24 -26.70
N ILE A 232 -4.68 -10.74 -25.76
CA ILE A 232 -4.30 -10.61 -24.36
C ILE A 232 -5.17 -11.59 -23.57
N TRP A 233 -4.51 -12.58 -22.97
CA TRP A 233 -5.13 -13.63 -22.16
C TRP A 233 -4.59 -13.68 -20.73
N ASP A 234 -3.91 -12.61 -20.33
CA ASP A 234 -3.42 -12.38 -18.98
C ASP A 234 -4.29 -11.35 -18.26
N ARG A 235 -4.12 -11.31 -16.95
CA ARG A 235 -4.74 -10.34 -16.07
C ARG A 235 -3.68 -9.73 -15.16
N VAL A 236 -4.00 -8.61 -14.52
CA VAL A 236 -3.11 -8.08 -13.49
C VAL A 236 -3.32 -8.88 -12.20
N GLY A 237 -4.55 -9.18 -11.83
CA GLY A 237 -4.84 -9.76 -10.51
C GLY A 237 -5.00 -8.68 -9.44
N TYR A 238 -5.56 -9.06 -8.30
CA TYR A 238 -5.77 -8.17 -7.16
C TYR A 238 -5.12 -8.73 -5.90
N TRP A 239 -5.83 -9.63 -5.20
CA TRP A 239 -5.34 -10.37 -4.03
C TRP A 239 -4.66 -11.70 -4.39
N ASP A 240 -4.44 -11.93 -5.67
CA ASP A 240 -3.89 -13.17 -6.14
C ASP A 240 -2.84 -12.95 -7.22
N VAL A 241 -1.73 -13.66 -7.08
CA VAL A 241 -0.65 -13.69 -8.08
C VAL A 241 -1.14 -14.54 -9.25
N PRO A 242 -1.34 -13.98 -10.45
CA PRO A 242 -1.66 -14.78 -11.62
C PRO A 242 -0.44 -15.65 -11.96
N PHE A 243 -0.57 -16.96 -11.82
CA PHE A 243 0.49 -17.91 -12.12
C PHE A 243 -0.09 -19.29 -12.46
N TRP A 244 0.57 -19.99 -13.38
CA TRP A 244 0.10 -21.28 -13.89
C TRP A 244 1.22 -22.29 -13.95
N LYS A 245 0.86 -23.57 -13.81
CA LYS A 245 1.72 -24.69 -14.17
C LYS A 245 1.54 -25.09 -15.63
N LYS A 246 0.35 -24.89 -16.19
CA LYS A 246 0.09 -25.24 -17.60
C LYS A 246 -0.95 -24.33 -18.23
N ARG A 247 -0.70 -23.93 -19.48
CA ARG A 247 -1.71 -23.31 -20.35
C ARG A 247 -1.42 -23.56 -21.81
N LYS A 248 -2.47 -23.56 -22.63
CA LYS A 248 -2.41 -23.88 -24.06
C LYS A 248 -3.39 -23.01 -24.85
N LEU A 249 -2.95 -22.65 -26.06
CA LEU A 249 -3.77 -22.06 -27.12
C LEU A 249 -3.60 -22.88 -28.40
N PHE A 250 -4.71 -23.27 -29.00
CA PHE A 250 -4.76 -23.83 -30.34
C PHE A 250 -5.63 -22.96 -31.24
N ILE A 251 -5.25 -22.83 -32.50
CA ILE A 251 -6.07 -22.22 -33.55
C ILE A 251 -6.36 -23.31 -34.59
N ASN A 252 -7.64 -23.65 -34.78
CA ASN A 252 -8.06 -24.78 -35.63
C ASN A 252 -7.26 -26.07 -35.36
N GLU A 253 -7.11 -26.44 -34.09
CA GLU A 253 -6.36 -27.63 -33.64
C GLU A 253 -4.83 -27.58 -33.83
N PHE A 254 -4.29 -26.52 -34.43
CA PHE A 254 -2.84 -26.30 -34.49
C PHE A 254 -2.35 -25.61 -33.22
N PRO A 255 -1.30 -26.13 -32.54
CA PRO A 255 -0.79 -25.53 -31.31
C PRO A 255 -0.09 -24.21 -31.62
N GLU A 256 -0.64 -23.11 -31.12
CA GLU A 256 0.04 -21.80 -31.15
C GLU A 256 0.98 -21.68 -29.95
N ILE A 257 0.48 -22.02 -28.75
CA ILE A 257 1.27 -22.02 -27.52
C ILE A 257 0.94 -23.24 -26.67
N VAL A 258 1.98 -23.87 -26.16
CA VAL A 258 1.91 -24.86 -25.07
C VAL A 258 2.98 -24.48 -24.04
N GLU A 259 2.54 -23.99 -22.88
CA GLU A 259 3.43 -23.54 -21.82
C GLU A 259 3.27 -24.43 -20.59
N THR A 260 4.40 -24.87 -20.04
CA THR A 260 4.46 -25.65 -18.79
C THR A 260 5.50 -25.03 -17.87
N ARG A 261 5.16 -24.89 -16.60
CA ARG A 261 5.98 -24.31 -15.52
C ARG A 261 5.79 -25.16 -14.27
N SER A 262 6.82 -25.30 -13.45
CA SER A 262 6.73 -26.17 -12.27
C SER A 262 7.53 -25.73 -11.07
N ASP A 263 8.49 -24.81 -11.24
CA ASP A 263 9.39 -24.41 -10.18
C ASP A 263 9.01 -23.05 -9.56
N ILE A 264 9.64 -22.79 -8.41
CA ILE A 264 9.49 -21.54 -7.67
C ILE A 264 10.18 -20.36 -8.35
N ASP A 265 11.19 -20.60 -9.18
CA ASP A 265 11.96 -19.53 -9.83
C ASP A 265 11.12 -18.81 -10.88
N ASP A 266 10.34 -19.55 -11.67
CA ASP A 266 9.34 -19.00 -12.59
C ASP A 266 8.30 -18.16 -11.83
N PHE A 267 7.81 -18.67 -10.69
CA PHE A 267 6.85 -17.94 -9.85
C PHE A 267 7.44 -16.63 -9.32
N MET A 268 8.65 -16.68 -8.75
CA MET A 268 9.31 -15.51 -8.19
C MET A 268 9.67 -14.48 -9.26
N LYS A 269 10.04 -14.90 -10.47
CA LYS A 269 10.30 -14.01 -11.60
C LYS A 269 9.09 -13.17 -11.97
N ASP A 270 7.91 -13.79 -12.06
CA ASP A 270 6.67 -13.08 -12.41
C ASP A 270 6.18 -12.21 -11.25
N TYR A 271 6.17 -12.76 -10.04
CA TYR A 271 5.76 -12.08 -8.82
C TYR A 271 6.60 -10.82 -8.56
N LEU A 272 7.93 -10.92 -8.70
CA LEU A 272 8.85 -9.80 -8.45
C LEU A 272 9.07 -8.89 -9.68
N SER A 273 8.35 -9.09 -10.78
CA SER A 273 8.60 -8.32 -12.01
C SER A 273 8.53 -6.80 -11.79
N ASN A 274 7.69 -6.31 -10.87
CA ASN A 274 7.54 -4.89 -10.55
C ASN A 274 8.58 -4.35 -9.56
N THR A 275 9.58 -5.15 -9.16
CA THR A 275 10.63 -4.72 -8.23
C THR A 275 11.79 -3.93 -8.87
N ILE A 276 11.73 -3.65 -10.17
CA ILE A 276 12.71 -2.83 -10.89
C ILE A 276 12.46 -1.33 -10.61
N GLU A 277 13.53 -0.53 -10.52
CA GLU A 277 13.42 0.93 -10.36
C GLU A 277 12.99 1.60 -11.68
N PRO A 278 11.91 2.42 -11.70
CA PRO A 278 11.49 3.13 -12.89
C PRO A 278 12.51 4.24 -13.23
N PRO A 279 12.92 4.36 -14.51
CA PRO A 279 13.73 5.49 -14.97
C PRO A 279 13.01 6.83 -14.77
N PHE A 280 13.78 7.91 -14.70
CA PHE A 280 13.20 9.25 -14.64
C PHE A 280 12.31 9.54 -15.88
N GLY A 281 11.10 10.02 -15.65
CA GLY A 281 10.17 10.41 -16.71
C GLY A 281 9.31 9.27 -17.28
N GLU A 282 9.56 8.03 -16.85
CA GLU A 282 8.75 6.87 -17.21
C GLU A 282 7.29 7.07 -16.79
N HIS A 283 6.35 6.53 -17.57
CA HIS A 283 4.92 6.63 -17.26
C HIS A 283 4.40 5.31 -16.67
N PRO A 284 3.63 5.33 -15.57
CA PRO A 284 3.20 4.12 -14.87
C PRO A 284 2.41 3.12 -15.74
N TYR A 285 1.58 3.61 -16.65
CA TYR A 285 0.89 2.75 -17.64
C TYR A 285 1.87 1.94 -18.49
N ASP A 286 2.94 2.57 -18.97
CA ASP A 286 3.94 1.91 -19.81
C ASP A 286 4.79 0.94 -18.99
N PHE A 287 5.21 1.37 -17.79
CA PHE A 287 6.06 0.58 -16.90
C PHE A 287 5.37 -0.69 -16.38
N HIS A 288 4.11 -0.58 -15.93
CA HIS A 288 3.42 -1.71 -15.29
C HIS A 288 2.54 -2.48 -16.26
N LEU A 289 1.56 -1.81 -16.89
CA LEU A 289 0.47 -2.51 -17.59
C LEU A 289 0.93 -3.14 -18.90
N LYS A 290 1.73 -2.45 -19.72
CA LYS A 290 2.22 -3.02 -20.99
C LYS A 290 3.03 -4.28 -20.81
N ARG A 291 3.74 -4.40 -19.69
CA ARG A 291 4.55 -5.58 -19.40
C ARG A 291 3.67 -6.76 -18.95
N ILE A 292 2.72 -6.51 -18.05
CA ILE A 292 1.84 -7.56 -17.51
C ILE A 292 0.84 -8.03 -18.58
N LEU A 293 0.25 -7.09 -19.32
CA LEU A 293 -0.73 -7.36 -20.37
C LEU A 293 -0.06 -7.43 -21.75
N ARG A 294 1.11 -8.07 -21.81
CA ARG A 294 1.85 -8.22 -23.06
C ARG A 294 1.01 -9.08 -24.03
N PRO A 295 0.71 -8.58 -25.23
CA PRO A 295 -0.07 -9.32 -26.20
C PRO A 295 0.74 -10.43 -26.84
N MET A 296 0.05 -11.50 -27.21
CA MET A 296 0.49 -12.47 -28.20
C MET A 296 0.00 -12.05 -29.58
N GLU A 297 0.85 -12.21 -30.60
CA GLU A 297 0.50 -11.96 -31.98
C GLU A 297 0.92 -13.14 -32.86
N GLY A 298 0.10 -13.46 -33.85
CA GLY A 298 0.38 -14.53 -34.80
C GLY A 298 -0.50 -14.40 -36.06
N GLU A 299 -0.17 -15.20 -37.06
CA GLU A 299 -0.91 -15.27 -38.33
C GLU A 299 -1.65 -16.60 -38.43
N PHE A 300 -2.82 -16.62 -39.07
CA PHE A 300 -3.57 -17.84 -39.31
C PHE A 300 -4.38 -17.75 -40.61
N THR A 301 -4.72 -18.90 -41.17
CA THR A 301 -5.52 -19.00 -42.39
C THR A 301 -6.90 -19.56 -42.07
N VAL A 302 -7.93 -18.90 -42.59
CA VAL A 302 -9.30 -19.39 -42.58
C VAL A 302 -9.57 -20.09 -43.91
N LYS A 303 -9.75 -21.42 -43.90
CA LYS A 303 -10.08 -22.21 -45.11
C LYS A 303 -11.58 -22.25 -45.40
N GLY A 304 -12.41 -22.27 -44.34
CA GLY A 304 -13.87 -22.31 -44.43
C GLY A 304 -14.50 -20.95 -44.08
N SER A 305 -15.62 -20.97 -43.36
CA SER A 305 -16.33 -19.77 -42.90
C SER A 305 -16.10 -19.46 -41.42
N SER A 306 -15.24 -20.21 -40.73
CA SER A 306 -14.98 -20.02 -39.31
C SER A 306 -13.57 -20.43 -38.88
N VAL A 307 -13.15 -19.90 -37.73
CA VAL A 307 -11.94 -20.27 -37.01
C VAL A 307 -12.26 -20.51 -35.54
N ASP A 308 -11.59 -21.50 -34.94
CA ASP A 308 -11.68 -21.80 -33.52
C ASP A 308 -10.41 -21.44 -32.78
N PHE A 309 -10.55 -20.66 -31.71
CA PHE A 309 -9.53 -20.44 -30.69
C PHE A 309 -9.85 -21.34 -29.50
N GLN A 310 -9.05 -22.37 -29.28
CA GLN A 310 -9.21 -23.32 -28.19
C GLN A 310 -8.22 -23.02 -27.08
N PHE A 311 -8.73 -22.76 -25.88
CA PHE A 311 -7.97 -22.42 -24.70
C PHE A 311 -8.05 -23.53 -23.68
N SER A 312 -6.95 -23.81 -22.99
CA SER A 312 -6.98 -24.62 -21.77
C SER A 312 -5.88 -24.23 -20.80
N GLY A 313 -6.12 -24.37 -19.50
CA GLY A 313 -5.15 -24.06 -18.46
C GLY A 313 -5.62 -24.47 -17.07
N ASP A 314 -4.77 -24.29 -16.08
CA ASP A 314 -5.15 -24.37 -14.68
C ASP A 314 -5.71 -23.02 -14.16
N ALA A 315 -6.07 -22.99 -12.87
CA ALA A 315 -6.58 -21.80 -12.22
C ALA A 315 -5.61 -20.62 -12.38
N SER A 316 -6.11 -19.51 -12.93
CA SER A 316 -5.39 -18.29 -13.30
C SER A 316 -4.54 -18.33 -14.56
N GLY A 317 -4.29 -19.51 -15.15
CA GLY A 317 -3.42 -19.63 -16.32
C GLY A 317 -3.97 -19.05 -17.61
N VAL A 318 -5.29 -19.10 -17.82
CA VAL A 318 -5.94 -18.43 -18.95
C VAL A 318 -6.98 -17.45 -18.43
N SER A 319 -6.69 -16.15 -18.54
CA SER A 319 -7.57 -15.05 -18.18
C SER A 319 -7.88 -14.20 -19.41
N LEU A 320 -8.81 -14.66 -20.26
CA LEU A 320 -9.18 -13.99 -21.50
C LEU A 320 -9.55 -12.53 -21.24
N ASN A 321 -8.86 -11.59 -21.89
CA ASN A 321 -9.00 -10.15 -21.67
C ASN A 321 -9.45 -9.44 -22.95
N THR A 322 -8.63 -9.44 -24.01
CA THR A 322 -8.99 -8.87 -25.31
C THR A 322 -8.46 -9.70 -26.47
N LEU A 323 -9.20 -9.71 -27.58
CA LEU A 323 -8.78 -10.30 -28.85
C LEU A 323 -9.05 -9.31 -29.98
N MET A 324 -8.05 -9.05 -30.80
CA MET A 324 -8.16 -8.27 -32.03
C MET A 324 -7.80 -9.19 -33.20
N VAL A 325 -8.62 -9.17 -34.26
CA VAL A 325 -8.40 -9.97 -35.47
C VAL A 325 -8.63 -9.10 -36.70
N TRP A 326 -7.76 -9.19 -37.69
CA TRP A 326 -7.89 -8.45 -38.94
C TRP A 326 -7.30 -9.21 -40.13
N PRO A 327 -7.79 -8.96 -41.36
CA PRO A 327 -7.18 -9.50 -42.57
C PRO A 327 -5.75 -8.98 -42.74
N LYS A 328 -4.81 -9.82 -43.19
CA LYS A 328 -3.40 -9.45 -43.36
C LYS A 328 -3.20 -8.22 -44.26
N ALA A 329 -4.03 -8.06 -45.28
CA ALA A 329 -4.06 -6.87 -46.15
C ALA A 329 -4.32 -5.54 -45.40
N MET A 330 -4.89 -5.60 -44.19
CA MET A 330 -5.20 -4.42 -43.36
C MET A 330 -4.12 -4.10 -42.31
N ASN A 331 -2.97 -4.76 -42.34
CA ASN A 331 -1.88 -4.59 -41.36
C ASN A 331 -1.52 -3.13 -41.05
N LYS A 332 -1.44 -2.26 -42.07
CA LYS A 332 -1.15 -0.82 -41.87
C LYS A 332 -2.22 -0.11 -41.05
N ALA A 333 -3.50 -0.40 -41.32
CA ALA A 333 -4.62 0.19 -40.60
C ALA A 333 -4.71 -0.36 -39.16
N ALA A 334 -4.47 -1.66 -38.97
CA ALA A 334 -4.44 -2.31 -37.66
C ALA A 334 -3.31 -1.76 -36.77
N LYS A 335 -2.08 -1.62 -37.31
CA LYS A 335 -0.96 -1.03 -36.57
C LYS A 335 -1.26 0.41 -36.13
N LYS A 336 -1.89 1.23 -36.99
CA LYS A 336 -2.35 2.57 -36.60
C LYS A 336 -3.38 2.52 -35.48
N LEU A 337 -4.37 1.62 -35.58
CA LEU A 337 -5.39 1.45 -34.55
C LEU A 337 -4.78 1.02 -33.20
N ILE A 338 -3.76 0.15 -33.19
CA ILE A 338 -3.05 -0.26 -31.97
C ILE A 338 -2.38 0.94 -31.30
N VAL A 339 -1.74 1.83 -32.08
CA VAL A 339 -1.16 3.08 -31.55
C VAL A 339 -2.24 4.01 -30.99
N ASP A 340 -3.37 4.14 -31.69
CA ASP A 340 -4.50 4.96 -31.23
C ASP A 340 -5.12 4.39 -29.94
N LEU A 341 -5.28 3.07 -29.85
CA LEU A 341 -5.73 2.36 -28.65
C LEU A 341 -4.78 2.56 -27.47
N ASP A 342 -3.46 2.51 -27.72
CA ASP A 342 -2.45 2.70 -26.69
C ASP A 342 -2.44 4.14 -26.15
N SER A 343 -2.51 5.12 -27.05
CA SER A 343 -2.63 6.54 -26.69
C SER A 343 -3.90 6.82 -25.89
N LEU A 344 -5.04 6.24 -26.32
CA LEU A 344 -6.30 6.34 -25.60
C LEU A 344 -6.23 5.64 -24.23
N GLY A 345 -5.59 4.47 -24.17
CA GLY A 345 -5.36 3.71 -22.94
C GLY A 345 -4.55 4.49 -21.93
N LYS A 346 -3.42 5.06 -22.36
CA LYS A 346 -2.57 5.94 -21.53
C LYS A 346 -3.33 7.18 -21.05
N LYS A 347 -4.15 7.80 -21.91
CA LYS A 347 -5.02 8.92 -21.52
C LYS A 347 -6.04 8.51 -20.46
N HIS A 348 -6.74 7.39 -20.66
CA HIS A 348 -7.71 6.87 -19.68
C HIS A 348 -7.03 6.53 -18.36
N PHE A 349 -5.81 5.97 -18.42
CA PHE A 349 -5.00 5.71 -17.24
C PHE A 349 -4.71 7.01 -16.49
N SER A 350 -4.15 8.04 -17.15
CA SER A 350 -3.83 9.32 -16.49
C SER A 350 -5.06 10.06 -15.96
N GLN A 351 -6.23 9.82 -16.56
CA GLN A 351 -7.52 10.35 -16.12
C GLN A 351 -8.03 9.67 -14.85
N LYS A 352 -7.78 8.36 -14.70
CA LYS A 352 -8.17 7.58 -13.50
C LYS A 352 -7.10 7.63 -12.40
N TYR A 353 -5.84 7.77 -12.78
CA TYR A 353 -4.65 7.74 -11.92
C TYR A 353 -3.78 8.95 -12.24
N ARG A 354 -4.05 10.07 -11.56
CA ARG A 354 -3.36 11.32 -11.89
C ARG A 354 -1.93 11.28 -11.37
N MET A 355 -0.98 11.31 -12.30
CA MET A 355 0.43 11.41 -11.95
C MET A 355 0.84 12.85 -11.67
N ILE A 356 1.38 13.10 -10.49
CA ILE A 356 2.10 14.30 -10.12
C ILE A 356 3.48 14.25 -10.78
N LYS A 357 3.66 15.00 -11.88
CA LYS A 357 4.92 15.01 -12.62
C LYS A 357 6.08 15.55 -11.79
N SER A 358 7.19 14.82 -11.77
CA SER A 358 8.46 15.36 -11.28
C SER A 358 8.94 16.47 -12.22
N LYS A 359 9.29 17.64 -11.68
CA LYS A 359 9.95 18.70 -12.46
C LYS A 359 11.45 18.45 -12.35
N LYS A 360 12.15 18.37 -13.49
CA LYS A 360 13.61 18.54 -13.48
C LYS A 360 13.90 19.94 -12.95
N ASP A 361 14.80 20.03 -11.98
CA ASP A 361 15.25 21.32 -11.49
C ASP A 361 16.16 21.93 -12.57
N SER A 362 15.85 23.14 -13.04
CA SER A 362 16.59 23.77 -14.14
C SER A 362 18.02 24.13 -13.73
N ASP A 363 18.29 24.27 -12.43
CA ASP A 363 19.64 24.49 -11.90
C ASP A 363 20.33 23.15 -11.62
N LEU A 364 21.33 22.76 -12.43
CA LEU A 364 22.10 21.51 -12.24
C LEU A 364 23.19 21.61 -11.14
N LYS A 365 23.18 22.63 -10.27
CA LYS A 365 24.15 22.73 -9.17
C LYS A 365 24.19 21.44 -8.34
N LYS A 366 25.35 20.78 -8.41
CA LYS A 366 25.67 19.58 -7.62
C LYS A 366 25.70 19.94 -6.15
N ARG A 367 25.11 19.10 -5.30
CA ARG A 367 25.04 19.31 -3.86
C ARG A 367 24.80 18.00 -3.12
N VAL A 368 25.36 17.90 -1.92
CA VAL A 368 25.01 16.87 -0.94
C VAL A 368 24.34 17.53 0.25
N GLY A 369 23.22 16.96 0.67
CA GLY A 369 22.49 17.36 1.87
C GLY A 369 22.21 16.18 2.78
N ALA A 370 22.07 16.42 4.08
CA ALA A 370 21.45 15.45 4.97
C ALA A 370 19.94 15.59 4.86
N VAL A 371 19.25 14.47 4.87
CA VAL A 371 17.79 14.44 4.97
C VAL A 371 17.44 14.51 6.45
N GLY A 372 16.56 15.44 6.81
CA GLY A 372 16.05 15.50 8.17
C GLY A 372 15.25 14.25 8.51
N VAL A 373 15.34 13.79 9.76
CA VAL A 373 14.47 12.73 10.31
C VAL A 373 13.01 13.08 10.01
N GLY A 374 12.31 12.19 9.32
CA GLY A 374 10.90 12.37 8.96
C GLY A 374 10.62 13.10 7.63
N GLU A 375 11.63 13.66 6.98
CA GLU A 375 11.42 14.41 5.74
C GLU A 375 10.96 13.50 4.59
N ILE A 376 10.06 14.04 3.75
CA ILE A 376 9.59 13.37 2.54
C ILE A 376 10.75 13.29 1.54
N MET A 377 11.14 12.07 1.16
CA MET A 377 12.16 11.82 0.16
C MET A 377 11.50 11.63 -1.21
N SER A 378 11.48 12.69 -2.01
CA SER A 378 10.89 12.69 -3.36
C SER A 378 11.72 13.54 -4.31
N PRO A 379 11.53 13.44 -5.64
CA PRO A 379 12.24 14.31 -6.58
C PRO A 379 11.97 15.80 -6.35
N ARG A 380 10.90 16.15 -5.62
CA ARG A 380 10.50 17.54 -5.33
C ARG A 380 10.99 18.05 -3.98
N SER A 381 11.49 17.19 -3.10
CA SER A 381 11.95 17.63 -1.78
C SER A 381 13.23 18.46 -1.87
N LYS A 382 13.47 19.31 -0.88
CA LYS A 382 14.69 20.12 -0.85
C LYS A 382 15.89 19.25 -0.48
N CYS A 383 17.04 19.56 -1.07
CA CYS A 383 18.33 18.94 -0.76
C CYS A 383 19.19 20.04 -0.11
N SER A 384 19.12 20.15 1.22
CA SER A 384 19.77 21.24 1.96
C SER A 384 21.23 20.89 2.22
N SER A 385 22.17 21.72 1.74
CA SER A 385 23.61 21.42 1.87
C SER A 385 24.04 21.20 3.32
N ILE A 386 24.87 20.19 3.55
CA ILE A 386 25.44 19.90 4.87
C ILE A 386 26.96 19.71 4.76
N LYS A 387 27.71 20.28 5.70
CA LYS A 387 29.17 20.07 5.81
C LYS A 387 29.58 19.29 7.05
N LYS A 388 28.72 19.27 8.08
CA LYS A 388 28.97 18.61 9.37
C LYS A 388 27.69 17.94 9.86
N HIS A 389 27.78 16.71 10.30
CA HIS A 389 26.67 15.94 10.87
C HIS A 389 27.06 15.38 12.23
N ARG A 390 26.16 15.50 13.23
CA ARG A 390 26.37 14.99 14.59
C ARG A 390 25.30 13.95 14.90
N VAL A 391 25.73 12.81 15.42
CA VAL A 391 24.86 11.73 15.89
C VAL A 391 25.21 11.43 17.34
N VAL A 392 24.20 11.32 18.20
CA VAL A 392 24.35 10.84 19.59
C VAL A 392 23.64 9.50 19.72
N THR A 393 24.22 8.52 20.42
CA THR A 393 23.61 7.21 20.67
C THR A 393 24.14 6.59 21.97
N ALA A 394 23.54 5.49 22.43
CA ALA A 394 24.03 4.69 23.55
C ALA A 394 24.90 3.52 23.06
N LYS A 395 25.53 2.76 23.98
CA LYS A 395 26.39 1.61 23.62
C LYS A 395 25.66 0.59 22.75
N ASN A 396 24.40 0.28 23.05
CA ASN A 396 23.55 -0.66 22.31
C ASN A 396 22.53 0.05 21.40
N GLY A 397 22.81 1.30 21.04
CA GLY A 397 21.95 2.09 20.16
C GLY A 397 22.16 1.80 18.69
N ARG A 398 21.40 2.49 17.83
CA ARG A 398 21.50 2.36 16.38
C ARG A 398 21.91 3.69 15.75
N VAL A 399 22.80 3.61 14.76
CA VAL A 399 23.27 4.78 14.00
C VAL A 399 22.85 4.63 12.55
N GLY A 400 22.12 5.63 12.05
CA GLY A 400 21.67 5.72 10.67
C GLY A 400 21.66 7.18 10.19
N ILE A 401 22.11 7.42 8.95
CA ILE A 401 22.18 8.74 8.33
C ILE A 401 21.55 8.66 6.95
N ASP A 402 20.61 9.55 6.68
CA ASP A 402 20.03 9.69 5.34
C ASP A 402 20.64 10.88 4.61
N LEU A 403 21.10 10.64 3.38
CA LEU A 403 21.69 11.64 2.50
C LEU A 403 20.81 11.85 1.28
N CYS A 404 20.77 13.10 0.82
CA CYS A 404 20.26 13.51 -0.46
C CYS A 404 21.43 13.98 -1.33
N ILE A 405 21.55 13.45 -2.54
CA ILE A 405 22.57 13.84 -3.50
C ILE A 405 21.87 14.36 -4.74
N LYS A 406 22.21 15.58 -5.16
CA LYS A 406 21.81 16.13 -6.46
C LYS A 406 23.05 16.21 -7.34
N GLY A 407 22.99 15.59 -8.53
CA GLY A 407 24.14 15.39 -9.39
C GLY A 407 23.79 15.16 -10.85
N ASP A 408 24.78 14.71 -11.61
CA ASP A 408 24.66 14.34 -13.02
C ASP A 408 23.90 13.00 -13.16
N PRO A 409 22.70 12.95 -13.75
CA PRO A 409 21.90 11.73 -13.82
C PRO A 409 22.51 10.62 -14.68
N SER A 410 23.55 10.93 -15.48
CA SER A 410 24.22 9.98 -16.38
C SER A 410 25.44 9.29 -15.77
N LYS A 411 25.91 9.74 -14.59
CA LYS A 411 27.16 9.26 -13.97
C LYS A 411 26.92 8.59 -12.63
N SER A 412 27.61 7.47 -12.41
CA SER A 412 27.59 6.77 -11.13
C SER A 412 28.06 7.65 -9.97
N ILE A 413 27.42 7.49 -8.83
CA ILE A 413 27.78 8.13 -7.56
C ILE A 413 28.53 7.11 -6.70
N LYS A 414 29.69 7.49 -6.18
CA LYS A 414 30.46 6.67 -5.23
C LYS A 414 30.47 7.34 -3.86
N ILE A 415 30.16 6.56 -2.83
CA ILE A 415 30.18 7.01 -1.43
C ILE A 415 31.27 6.22 -0.68
N ALA A 416 32.24 6.92 -0.11
CA ALA A 416 33.28 6.34 0.72
C ALA A 416 33.19 6.87 2.15
N LEU A 417 33.35 5.98 3.11
CA LEU A 417 33.35 6.29 4.54
C LEU A 417 34.77 6.06 5.06
N GLY A 418 35.41 7.11 5.56
CA GLY A 418 36.68 6.98 6.26
C GLY A 418 36.51 6.29 7.61
N GLU A 419 37.63 5.87 8.22
CA GLU A 419 37.62 5.39 9.61
C GLU A 419 37.09 6.51 10.53
N LEU A 420 36.15 6.18 11.43
CA LEU A 420 35.81 7.08 12.52
C LEU A 420 36.77 6.82 13.68
N LYS A 421 37.55 7.84 14.05
CA LYS A 421 38.59 7.74 15.08
C LYS A 421 38.13 8.40 16.37
N SER A 422 38.32 7.71 17.49
CA SER A 422 38.28 8.25 18.84
C SER A 422 39.69 8.19 19.45
N SER A 423 39.87 8.71 20.67
CA SER A 423 41.18 8.71 21.33
C SER A 423 41.73 7.30 21.53
N ASN A 424 40.86 6.33 21.86
CA ASN A 424 41.27 4.96 22.25
C ASN A 424 40.63 3.86 21.40
N SER A 425 39.88 4.20 20.35
CA SER A 425 39.14 3.22 19.55
C SER A 425 38.87 3.77 18.15
N LYS A 426 38.55 2.88 17.20
CA LYS A 426 38.17 3.24 15.84
C LYS A 426 37.02 2.38 15.35
N ILE A 427 36.17 2.97 14.51
CA ILE A 427 35.14 2.27 13.73
C ILE A 427 35.62 2.26 12.28
N THR A 428 35.86 1.06 11.76
CA THR A 428 36.40 0.83 10.43
C THR A 428 35.31 0.88 9.35
N GLN A 429 35.72 1.02 8.09
CA GLN A 429 34.80 1.19 6.97
C GLN A 429 33.89 -0.02 6.73
N ASP A 430 34.35 -1.24 7.01
CA ASP A 430 33.60 -2.50 6.83
C ASP A 430 32.37 -2.60 7.74
N LYS A 431 32.30 -1.79 8.80
CA LYS A 431 31.14 -1.70 9.69
C LYS A 431 29.99 -0.88 9.15
N TRP A 432 30.22 -0.16 8.05
CA TRP A 432 29.20 0.64 7.40
C TRP A 432 28.52 -0.12 6.27
N LYS A 433 27.19 -0.05 6.27
CA LYS A 433 26.37 -0.46 5.13
C LYS A 433 25.80 0.77 4.45
N ILE A 434 25.92 0.82 3.13
CA ILE A 434 25.45 1.93 2.32
C ILE A 434 24.39 1.43 1.35
N TYR A 435 23.24 2.07 1.42
CA TYR A 435 22.09 1.76 0.59
C TYR A 435 21.72 2.94 -0.28
N LYS A 436 21.33 2.67 -1.53
CA LYS A 436 20.56 3.61 -2.35
C LYS A 436 19.07 3.33 -2.14
N TYR A 437 18.27 4.36 -1.95
CA TYR A 437 16.83 4.21 -2.06
C TYR A 437 16.39 4.21 -3.54
N LYS A 438 15.63 3.20 -3.95
CA LYS A 438 15.02 3.10 -5.28
C LYS A 438 13.73 3.91 -5.36
N TYR A 439 13.55 4.60 -6.48
CA TYR A 439 12.28 5.19 -6.85
C TYR A 439 11.19 4.13 -7.11
N ARG A 440 9.94 4.49 -6.83
CA ARG A 440 8.71 3.73 -7.10
C ARG A 440 7.59 4.69 -7.48
N PHE A 441 6.66 4.22 -8.32
CA PHE A 441 5.35 4.87 -8.44
C PHE A 441 4.53 4.50 -7.21
N LYS A 442 4.12 5.49 -6.43
CA LYS A 442 3.37 5.29 -5.21
C LYS A 442 2.20 6.25 -5.11
N SER A 443 1.14 5.77 -4.49
CA SER A 443 0.00 6.59 -4.17
C SER A 443 0.38 7.62 -3.11
N ILE A 444 -0.09 8.84 -3.32
CA ILE A 444 0.06 9.96 -2.38
C ILE A 444 -1.12 10.00 -1.41
N ASP A 445 -2.25 9.42 -1.80
CA ASP A 445 -3.47 9.37 -1.01
C ASP A 445 -3.99 7.93 -0.85
N LEU A 446 -4.77 7.67 0.19
CA LEU A 446 -5.36 6.36 0.44
C LEU A 446 -6.47 5.99 -0.57
N ASN A 447 -6.90 6.93 -1.41
CA ASN A 447 -7.93 6.70 -2.43
C ASN A 447 -7.32 6.31 -3.78
N HIS A 448 -5.98 6.31 -3.90
CA HIS A 448 -5.27 5.86 -5.08
C HIS A 448 -5.69 6.61 -6.35
N GLU A 449 -6.11 7.87 -6.21
CA GLU A 449 -6.45 8.76 -7.32
C GLU A 449 -5.24 9.56 -7.80
N THR A 450 -4.22 9.72 -6.93
CA THR A 450 -3.03 10.54 -7.20
C THR A 450 -1.74 9.80 -6.91
N TYR A 451 -0.80 9.83 -7.86
CA TYR A 451 0.48 9.14 -7.77
C TYR A 451 1.65 10.08 -7.93
N GLY A 452 2.77 9.71 -7.32
CA GLY A 452 4.06 10.34 -7.58
C GLY A 452 5.17 9.31 -7.61
N THR A 453 6.33 9.74 -8.08
CA THR A 453 7.57 9.00 -7.86
C THR A 453 8.15 9.37 -6.51
N ARG A 454 8.42 8.39 -5.65
CA ARG A 454 9.12 8.58 -4.38
C ARG A 454 10.02 7.39 -4.08
N VAL A 455 10.94 7.54 -3.14
CA VAL A 455 11.87 6.48 -2.81
C VAL A 455 11.34 5.58 -1.71
N GLU A 456 11.55 4.26 -1.84
CA GLU A 456 10.92 3.26 -0.96
C GLU A 456 11.85 2.10 -0.59
N GLU A 457 12.27 1.29 -1.55
CA GLU A 457 13.11 0.11 -1.30
C GLU A 457 14.58 0.52 -1.21
N LEU A 458 15.34 -0.10 -0.30
CA LEU A 458 16.78 0.10 -0.19
C LEU A 458 17.55 -1.01 -0.89
N ASN A 459 18.55 -0.62 -1.68
CA ASN A 459 19.48 -1.52 -2.34
C ASN A 459 20.90 -1.28 -1.86
N GLU A 460 21.52 -2.32 -1.32
CA GLU A 460 22.94 -2.32 -0.98
C GLU A 460 23.79 -2.47 -2.24
N SER A 461 24.93 -1.78 -2.30
CA SER A 461 25.92 -1.97 -3.37
C SER A 461 27.21 -2.52 -2.79
N LYS A 462 27.78 -3.55 -3.42
CA LYS A 462 29.01 -4.20 -2.93
C LYS A 462 30.25 -3.31 -3.01
N ASN A 463 30.28 -2.33 -3.91
CA ASN A 463 31.42 -1.44 -4.14
C ASN A 463 31.13 0.03 -3.77
N ASN A 464 29.99 0.29 -3.11
CA ASN A 464 29.48 1.62 -2.79
C ASN A 464 29.36 2.56 -4.00
N GLU A 465 29.19 2.01 -5.20
CA GLU A 465 28.90 2.74 -6.42
C GLU A 465 27.45 2.50 -6.83
N PHE A 466 26.77 3.58 -7.23
CA PHE A 466 25.33 3.59 -7.46
C PHE A 466 24.96 4.34 -8.72
N ASN A 467 24.18 3.69 -9.59
CA ASN A 467 23.62 4.32 -10.79
C ASN A 467 22.42 5.22 -10.41
N PRO A 468 22.37 6.51 -10.80
CA PRO A 468 21.23 7.38 -10.54
C PRO A 468 19.94 7.00 -11.28
N ASN A 469 19.99 6.12 -12.29
CA ASN A 469 18.86 5.69 -13.12
C ASN A 469 18.12 6.87 -13.79
N GLY A 470 18.86 7.85 -14.28
CA GLY A 470 18.32 9.05 -14.93
C GLY A 470 17.77 10.11 -13.97
N HIS A 471 17.75 9.85 -12.65
CA HIS A 471 17.30 10.82 -11.65
C HIS A 471 18.43 11.78 -11.27
N ASP A 472 18.15 13.09 -11.34
CA ASP A 472 19.09 14.15 -10.97
C ASP A 472 19.23 14.31 -9.44
N LYS A 473 18.27 13.77 -8.69
CA LYS A 473 18.23 13.70 -7.23
C LYS A 473 18.09 12.25 -6.81
N THR A 474 18.92 11.82 -5.87
CA THR A 474 18.96 10.47 -5.34
C THR A 474 19.13 10.51 -3.83
N PHE A 475 18.73 9.44 -3.16
CA PHE A 475 18.73 9.34 -1.71
C PHE A 475 19.48 8.10 -1.27
N TYR A 476 20.17 8.19 -0.14
CA TYR A 476 21.01 7.12 0.40
C TYR A 476 20.81 6.98 1.90
N HIS A 477 20.94 5.75 2.39
CA HIS A 477 20.95 5.44 3.81
C HIS A 477 22.29 4.82 4.18
N LEU A 478 22.94 5.35 5.20
CA LEU A 478 24.19 4.85 5.75
C LEU A 478 23.89 4.34 7.15
N SER A 479 24.22 3.08 7.45
CA SER A 479 24.02 2.50 8.78
C SER A 479 25.26 1.80 9.30
N LEU A 480 25.44 1.84 10.63
CA LEU A 480 26.47 1.05 11.31
C LEU A 480 25.90 -0.30 11.73
N SER A 481 26.64 -1.37 11.44
CA SER A 481 26.24 -2.76 11.74
C SER A 481 26.83 -3.33 13.03
N ASP A 482 27.23 -2.49 13.99
CA ASP A 482 27.74 -2.95 15.28
C ASP A 482 26.61 -3.18 16.29
N ASP A 483 26.73 -4.24 17.08
CA ASP A 483 25.78 -4.57 18.15
C ASP A 483 26.08 -3.82 19.46
N LYS A 484 27.34 -3.40 19.64
CA LYS A 484 27.77 -2.65 20.82
C LYS A 484 28.95 -1.73 20.49
N PHE A 485 28.78 -0.44 20.81
CA PHE A 485 29.79 0.59 20.62
C PHE A 485 30.61 0.83 21.90
N VAL A 486 31.89 1.18 21.73
CA VAL A 486 32.73 1.72 22.80
C VAL A 486 32.31 3.18 23.05
N PRO A 487 32.12 3.60 24.31
CA PRO A 487 31.81 5.00 24.62
C PRO A 487 32.90 5.96 24.16
N GLY A 488 32.51 7.16 23.74
CA GLY A 488 33.43 8.19 23.32
C GLY A 488 32.93 9.02 22.14
N VAL A 489 33.77 9.95 21.69
CA VAL A 489 33.52 10.78 20.52
C VAL A 489 34.37 10.28 19.37
N PHE A 490 33.73 9.89 18.28
CA PHE A 490 34.36 9.42 17.06
C PHE A 490 34.19 10.48 15.95
N LYS A 491 35.27 10.76 15.22
CA LYS A 491 35.28 11.76 14.14
C LYS A 491 35.79 11.12 12.85
N GLY A 492 35.20 11.48 11.73
CA GLY A 492 35.67 11.10 10.40
C GLY A 492 34.86 11.74 9.28
N ASP A 493 35.03 11.21 8.07
CA ASP A 493 34.57 11.86 6.85
C ASP A 493 33.72 10.90 5.99
N ILE A 494 32.69 11.46 5.36
CA ILE A 494 31.94 10.84 4.27
C ILE A 494 32.34 11.56 2.98
N GLU A 495 33.02 10.87 2.08
CA GLU A 495 33.38 11.38 0.75
C GLU A 495 32.33 10.92 -0.26
N ILE A 496 31.74 11.87 -0.98
CA ILE A 496 30.84 11.63 -2.10
C ILE A 496 31.57 12.06 -3.37
N SER A 497 31.59 11.20 -4.39
CA SER A 497 32.20 11.53 -5.68
C SER A 497 31.31 11.15 -6.87
N GLN A 498 31.38 11.96 -7.94
CA GLN A 498 30.66 11.72 -9.19
C GLN A 498 31.44 12.33 -10.37
N GLY A 499 32.17 11.47 -11.10
CA GLY A 499 33.16 11.92 -12.08
C GLY A 499 34.25 12.77 -11.40
N LYS A 500 34.47 14.00 -11.89
CA LYS A 500 35.45 14.94 -11.30
C LYS A 500 34.94 15.67 -10.05
N TRP A 501 33.64 15.61 -9.74
CA TRP A 501 33.08 16.29 -8.57
C TRP A 501 33.26 15.45 -7.31
N LYS A 502 33.64 16.12 -6.22
CA LYS A 502 33.81 15.53 -4.89
C LYS A 502 33.24 16.47 -3.82
N GLU A 503 32.64 15.91 -2.78
CA GLU A 503 32.14 16.62 -1.60
C GLU A 503 32.47 15.81 -0.34
N ILE A 504 32.82 16.49 0.76
CA ILE A 504 33.15 15.85 2.04
C ILE A 504 32.20 16.34 3.13
N ILE A 505 31.58 15.39 3.85
CA ILE A 505 30.79 15.65 5.05
C ILE A 505 31.57 15.17 6.27
N LYS A 506 31.81 16.07 7.24
CA LYS A 506 32.38 15.69 8.54
C LYS A 506 31.32 15.01 9.41
N LEU A 507 31.62 13.84 9.94
CA LEU A 507 30.75 13.07 10.85
C LEU A 507 31.34 13.05 12.26
N ASN A 508 30.52 13.43 13.24
CA ASN A 508 30.81 13.30 14.67
C ASN A 508 29.79 12.35 15.31
N LEU A 509 30.24 11.19 15.77
CA LEU A 509 29.42 10.22 16.50
C LEU A 509 29.78 10.26 17.99
N HIS A 510 28.80 10.54 18.84
CA HIS A 510 28.93 10.52 20.30
C HIS A 510 28.24 9.27 20.84
N VAL A 511 29.01 8.38 21.45
CA VAL A 511 28.51 7.17 22.11
C VAL A 511 28.52 7.42 23.62
N LEU A 512 27.34 7.51 24.21
CA LEU A 512 27.16 7.69 25.64
C LEU A 512 27.63 6.44 26.40
N ASN A 513 28.19 6.62 27.59
CA ASN A 513 28.53 5.50 28.48
C ASN A 513 27.28 4.96 29.21
N GLN A 514 26.25 4.60 28.44
CA GLN A 514 24.95 4.11 28.91
C GLN A 514 24.43 3.04 27.95
N GLU A 515 23.46 2.25 28.39
CA GLU A 515 22.70 1.33 27.56
C GLU A 515 21.21 1.67 27.62
N TYR A 516 20.52 1.46 26.51
CA TYR A 516 19.07 1.53 26.47
C TYR A 516 18.46 0.32 27.17
N GLU A 517 17.49 0.58 28.04
CA GLU A 517 16.69 -0.43 28.72
C GLU A 517 15.75 -1.17 27.75
N SER A 518 15.25 -2.33 28.18
CA SER A 518 14.22 -3.06 27.46
C SER A 518 12.92 -2.26 27.39
N LEU A 519 12.26 -2.28 26.23
CA LEU A 519 11.02 -1.57 26.00
C LEU A 519 9.86 -2.15 26.84
N VAL A 520 9.02 -1.27 27.40
CA VAL A 520 7.84 -1.68 28.18
C VAL A 520 6.62 -1.88 27.28
N ILE A 521 6.53 -1.15 26.17
CA ILE A 521 5.46 -1.28 25.17
C ILE A 521 5.80 -2.32 24.10
N ASN A 522 4.85 -3.23 23.84
CA ASN A 522 4.93 -4.23 22.77
C ASN A 522 4.50 -3.60 21.44
N ALA A 523 5.45 -2.95 20.77
CA ALA A 523 5.25 -2.38 19.45
C ALA A 523 5.65 -3.37 18.33
N GLY A 524 4.97 -3.31 17.19
CA GLY A 524 5.42 -4.00 15.98
C GLY A 524 4.44 -3.89 14.82
N THR A 525 4.30 -4.94 14.00
CA THR A 525 3.69 -4.85 12.66
C THR A 525 2.70 -5.96 12.36
N ILE A 526 1.73 -5.69 11.50
CA ILE A 526 0.78 -6.71 11.02
C ILE A 526 1.35 -7.38 9.75
N GLY A 527 1.14 -8.69 9.57
CA GLY A 527 1.42 -9.48 8.36
C GLY A 527 2.89 -9.71 8.01
N LEU A 528 3.50 -10.77 8.55
CA LEU A 528 4.88 -11.16 8.23
C LEU A 528 5.05 -11.80 6.85
N SER A 529 4.06 -12.54 6.36
CA SER A 529 4.12 -13.16 5.03
C SER A 529 4.12 -12.08 3.93
N PRO A 530 5.03 -12.15 2.94
CA PRO A 530 4.94 -11.31 1.76
C PRO A 530 3.91 -11.84 0.76
N PHE A 531 3.54 -13.11 0.82
CA PHE A 531 2.71 -13.70 -0.22
C PHE A 531 1.23 -13.39 0.00
N PRO A 532 0.54 -12.82 -1.00
CA PRO A 532 -0.91 -12.87 -1.03
C PRO A 532 -1.38 -14.30 -1.30
N LYS A 533 -2.70 -14.45 -1.43
CA LYS A 533 -3.28 -15.72 -1.87
C LYS A 533 -2.69 -16.13 -3.23
N THR A 534 -2.26 -17.37 -3.37
CA THR A 534 -1.75 -17.91 -4.64
C THR A 534 -2.38 -19.26 -4.93
N TYR A 535 -2.56 -19.55 -6.23
CA TYR A 535 -3.05 -20.84 -6.72
C TYR A 535 -1.89 -21.80 -7.03
N PHE A 536 -0.65 -21.30 -6.98
CA PHE A 536 0.54 -22.12 -7.07
C PHE A 536 0.79 -22.80 -5.72
N ASN A 537 0.50 -24.10 -5.67
CA ASN A 537 0.87 -24.94 -4.53
C ASN A 537 2.12 -25.74 -4.89
N ALA A 538 3.22 -25.42 -4.20
CA ALA A 538 4.50 -26.11 -4.25
C ALA A 538 5.10 -26.09 -2.83
N ASP A 539 5.68 -27.21 -2.40
CA ASP A 539 6.29 -27.31 -1.06
C ASP A 539 7.40 -26.25 -0.87
N ASP A 540 8.15 -25.96 -1.94
CA ASP A 540 9.19 -24.94 -1.95
C ASP A 540 8.65 -23.54 -1.68
N LEU A 541 7.42 -23.23 -2.10
CA LEU A 541 6.81 -21.93 -1.83
C LEU A 541 6.49 -21.76 -0.33
N ASN A 542 6.03 -22.83 0.32
CA ASN A 542 5.82 -22.82 1.77
C ASN A 542 7.15 -22.64 2.51
N LEU A 543 8.22 -23.31 2.06
CA LEU A 543 9.57 -23.15 2.64
C LEU A 543 10.09 -21.71 2.44
N MET A 544 9.86 -21.11 1.28
CA MET A 544 10.21 -19.73 0.99
C MET A 544 9.43 -18.75 1.88
N ASP A 545 8.13 -18.96 2.05
CA ASP A 545 7.28 -18.15 2.93
C ASP A 545 7.80 -18.19 4.37
N LEU A 546 8.12 -19.39 4.88
CA LEU A 546 8.74 -19.56 6.19
C LEU A 546 10.05 -18.78 6.32
N LYS A 547 10.91 -18.84 5.31
CA LYS A 547 12.18 -18.10 5.28
C LYS A 547 11.95 -16.60 5.43
N TYR A 548 10.97 -16.04 4.71
CA TYR A 548 10.60 -14.62 4.86
C TYR A 548 10.09 -14.29 6.26
N HIS A 549 9.24 -15.14 6.87
CA HIS A 549 8.78 -14.93 8.24
C HIS A 549 9.95 -14.83 9.24
N PHE A 550 10.92 -15.74 9.14
CA PHE A 550 12.10 -15.71 10.01
C PHE A 550 12.92 -14.44 9.82
N LYS A 551 13.20 -14.06 8.56
CA LYS A 551 14.00 -12.88 8.22
C LYS A 551 13.32 -11.57 8.63
N ALA A 552 12.02 -11.44 8.36
CA ALA A 552 11.23 -10.27 8.77
C ALA A 552 11.22 -10.14 10.29
N LYS A 553 10.98 -11.24 11.01
CA LYS A 553 11.00 -11.26 12.47
C LYS A 553 12.37 -10.86 13.03
N GLU A 554 13.46 -11.40 12.48
CA GLU A 554 14.83 -11.03 12.87
C GLU A 554 15.06 -9.53 12.68
N LYS A 555 14.71 -8.97 11.51
CA LYS A 555 14.88 -7.54 11.24
C LYS A 555 14.02 -6.64 12.12
N LEU A 556 12.78 -7.04 12.43
CA LEU A 556 11.94 -6.29 13.37
C LEU A 556 12.55 -6.30 14.77
N LYS A 557 13.07 -7.46 15.22
CA LYS A 557 13.78 -7.58 16.50
C LYS A 557 15.01 -6.67 16.54
N ASP A 558 15.77 -6.55 15.46
CA ASP A 558 16.97 -5.68 15.38
C ASP A 558 16.69 -4.22 15.79
N ILE A 559 15.48 -3.73 15.57
CA ILE A 559 15.07 -2.35 15.89
C ILE A 559 14.20 -2.27 17.16
N GLY A 560 13.96 -3.40 17.83
CA GLY A 560 13.18 -3.50 19.06
C GLY A 560 11.67 -3.68 18.84
N LEU A 561 11.22 -3.97 17.62
CA LEU A 561 9.82 -4.33 17.37
C LEU A 561 9.63 -5.82 17.65
N LYS A 562 8.70 -6.13 18.55
CA LYS A 562 8.51 -7.48 19.09
C LYS A 562 7.14 -8.06 18.78
N ALA A 563 6.16 -7.22 18.44
CA ALA A 563 4.78 -7.62 18.18
C ALA A 563 4.51 -7.91 16.70
N PHE A 564 3.92 -9.05 16.38
CA PHE A 564 3.58 -9.37 14.98
C PHE A 564 2.40 -10.32 14.84
N THR A 565 1.75 -10.28 13.68
CA THR A 565 0.68 -11.21 13.29
C THR A 565 1.11 -12.17 12.18
N ASP A 566 0.24 -13.15 11.91
CA ASP A 566 0.30 -14.04 10.75
C ASP A 566 1.54 -14.93 10.76
N VAL A 567 1.63 -15.79 11.78
CA VAL A 567 2.55 -16.92 11.75
C VAL A 567 2.05 -17.98 10.75
N PRO A 568 2.96 -18.81 10.19
CA PRO A 568 2.61 -19.91 9.29
C PRO A 568 1.55 -20.84 9.88
N GLY A 569 0.76 -21.48 9.02
CA GLY A 569 -0.21 -22.50 9.43
C GLY A 569 0.44 -23.88 9.63
N PRO A 570 -0.16 -24.78 10.44
CA PRO A 570 0.36 -26.13 10.61
C PRO A 570 0.29 -26.94 9.32
N LYS A 571 1.27 -27.83 9.13
CA LYS A 571 1.17 -28.90 8.13
C LYS A 571 0.17 -29.95 8.62
N ILE A 572 -0.62 -30.50 7.71
CA ILE A 572 -1.59 -31.55 8.02
C ILE A 572 -1.14 -32.88 7.43
N SER A 573 -1.29 -33.94 8.22
CA SER A 573 -1.16 -35.33 7.75
C SER A 573 -2.34 -36.16 8.25
N TYR A 574 -2.71 -37.20 7.51
CA TYR A 574 -3.77 -38.13 7.90
C TYR A 574 -3.18 -39.46 8.35
N ASP A 575 -3.88 -40.14 9.26
CA ASP A 575 -3.58 -41.56 9.52
C ASP A 575 -3.88 -42.42 8.28
N GLN A 576 -3.36 -43.65 8.26
CA GLN A 576 -3.53 -44.57 7.14
C GLN A 576 -5.01 -44.83 6.79
N SER A 577 -5.92 -44.70 7.77
CA SER A 577 -7.36 -44.89 7.59
C SER A 577 -8.10 -43.63 7.15
N PHE A 578 -7.41 -42.49 7.05
CA PHE A 578 -7.96 -41.15 6.82
C PHE A 578 -9.02 -40.71 7.85
N LYS A 579 -9.17 -41.41 8.97
CA LYS A 579 -10.19 -41.12 10.01
C LYS A 579 -9.73 -40.03 10.97
N LYS A 580 -8.42 -39.83 11.12
CA LYS A 580 -7.85 -38.76 11.95
C LYS A 580 -6.76 -38.01 11.19
N PHE A 581 -6.68 -36.71 11.45
CA PHE A 581 -5.57 -35.87 11.05
C PHE A 581 -4.70 -35.48 12.25
N LYS A 582 -3.42 -35.22 11.96
CA LYS A 582 -2.43 -34.63 12.85
C LYS A 582 -2.01 -33.27 12.31
N LEU A 583 -1.84 -32.31 13.20
CA LEU A 583 -1.29 -30.99 12.89
C LEU A 583 0.17 -30.95 13.34
N ASP A 584 1.09 -30.78 12.39
CA ASP A 584 2.51 -30.56 12.67
C ASP A 584 2.78 -29.08 12.88
N MET A 585 3.32 -28.77 14.06
CA MET A 585 3.59 -27.42 14.54
C MET A 585 5.09 -27.11 14.62
N SER A 586 5.97 -28.02 14.21
CA SER A 586 7.42 -27.91 14.41
C SER A 586 7.99 -26.55 13.95
N GLU A 587 7.57 -26.06 12.78
CA GLU A 587 7.98 -24.77 12.21
C GLU A 587 7.41 -23.56 12.98
N ILE A 588 6.14 -23.65 13.41
CA ILE A 588 5.48 -22.60 14.21
C ILE A 588 6.10 -22.54 15.60
N SER A 589 6.33 -23.68 16.24
CA SER A 589 7.00 -23.76 17.54
C SER A 589 8.38 -23.13 17.50
N ARG A 590 9.16 -23.34 16.42
CA ARG A 590 10.45 -22.64 16.22
C ARG A 590 10.31 -21.12 16.16
N LEU A 591 9.29 -20.59 15.48
CA LEU A 591 9.00 -19.16 15.44
C LEU A 591 8.54 -18.63 16.81
N VAL A 592 7.68 -19.37 17.51
CA VAL A 592 7.05 -18.95 18.77
C VAL A 592 7.99 -19.05 19.97
N HIS A 593 8.79 -20.12 20.08
CA HIS A 593 9.77 -20.31 21.17
C HIS A 593 10.85 -19.24 21.14
N LYS A 594 11.26 -18.79 19.95
CA LYS A 594 12.18 -17.65 19.80
C LYS A 594 11.52 -16.28 19.97
N SER A 595 10.22 -16.20 20.27
CA SER A 595 9.53 -14.93 20.48
C SER A 595 9.65 -14.49 21.93
N GLU A 596 9.81 -13.19 22.18
CA GLU A 596 9.75 -12.62 23.53
C GLU A 596 8.30 -12.28 23.94
N MET A 597 7.34 -12.49 23.04
CA MET A 597 5.93 -12.23 23.32
C MET A 597 5.29 -13.35 24.14
N ASN A 598 4.40 -12.95 25.04
CA ASN A 598 3.50 -13.84 25.78
C ASN A 598 2.29 -14.27 24.95
N ASP A 599 1.92 -13.50 23.92
CA ASP A 599 0.79 -13.78 23.04
C ASP A 599 1.26 -13.79 21.57
N VAL A 600 0.77 -14.77 20.81
CA VAL A 600 0.99 -14.92 19.36
C VAL A 600 -0.30 -14.53 18.66
N PHE A 601 -0.23 -13.64 17.67
CA PHE A 601 -1.40 -13.10 17.00
C PHE A 601 -1.61 -13.71 15.61
N LEU A 602 -2.84 -14.07 15.30
CA LEU A 602 -3.31 -14.55 14.00
C LEU A 602 -4.33 -13.55 13.45
N TYR A 603 -4.22 -13.13 12.21
CA TYR A 603 -5.19 -12.22 11.59
C TYR A 603 -5.72 -12.76 10.26
N ASN A 604 -4.88 -12.73 9.23
CA ASN A 604 -5.25 -13.02 7.83
C ASN A 604 -4.68 -14.36 7.32
N GLY A 605 -4.13 -15.19 8.22
CA GLY A 605 -3.61 -16.50 7.88
C GLY A 605 -4.68 -17.55 7.52
N ASN A 606 -4.28 -18.58 6.77
CA ASN A 606 -5.10 -19.78 6.50
C ASN A 606 -5.53 -20.50 7.79
N PHE A 607 -4.74 -20.39 8.85
CA PHE A 607 -5.01 -20.93 10.17
C PHE A 607 -5.47 -19.81 11.13
N PRO A 608 -6.55 -20.02 11.94
CA PRO A 608 -7.31 -21.26 12.11
C PRO A 608 -8.52 -21.38 11.16
N LYS A 609 -8.67 -20.49 10.17
CA LYS A 609 -9.84 -20.43 9.28
C LYS A 609 -10.16 -21.74 8.59
N GLN A 610 -9.15 -22.40 8.01
CA GLN A 610 -9.32 -23.71 7.35
C GLN A 610 -9.79 -24.81 8.32
N LEU A 611 -9.27 -24.77 9.56
CA LEU A 611 -9.66 -25.70 10.63
C LEU A 611 -11.11 -25.48 11.09
N LEU A 612 -11.59 -24.23 11.09
CA LEU A 612 -12.95 -23.86 11.48
C LEU A 612 -14.00 -24.21 10.42
N ASN A 613 -13.66 -24.02 9.15
CA ASN A 613 -14.53 -24.23 7.99
C ASN A 613 -14.63 -25.69 7.55
N GLY A 614 -13.87 -26.59 8.17
CA GLY A 614 -13.92 -28.02 7.85
C GLY A 614 -13.20 -28.39 6.55
N HIS A 615 -12.30 -27.55 6.05
CA HIS A 615 -11.49 -27.87 4.87
C HIS A 615 -10.65 -29.15 5.04
N PHE A 616 -10.35 -29.50 6.29
CA PHE A 616 -9.64 -30.72 6.64
C PHE A 616 -10.53 -31.93 6.89
N ARG A 617 -11.85 -31.80 6.72
CA ARG A 617 -12.77 -32.93 6.81
C ARG A 617 -12.81 -33.65 5.47
N ASN A 618 -12.59 -34.95 5.48
CA ASN A 618 -12.74 -35.81 4.31
C ASN A 618 -13.99 -36.71 4.42
N ALA A 619 -14.27 -37.48 3.37
CA ALA A 619 -15.44 -38.38 3.31
C ALA A 619 -15.43 -39.48 4.38
N SER A 620 -14.25 -39.86 4.89
CA SER A 620 -14.07 -40.90 5.90
C SER A 620 -14.39 -40.44 7.33
N GLN A 621 -14.74 -39.16 7.53
CA GLN A 621 -15.00 -38.57 8.85
C GLN A 621 -16.45 -38.10 9.02
N THR A 622 -17.10 -38.58 10.08
CA THR A 622 -18.34 -37.97 10.58
C THR A 622 -18.03 -36.59 11.18
N GLU A 623 -19.02 -35.69 11.21
CA GLU A 623 -18.83 -34.37 11.81
C GLU A 623 -18.40 -34.46 13.28
N LYS A 624 -18.97 -35.39 14.05
CA LYS A 624 -18.58 -35.63 15.45
C LYS A 624 -17.11 -36.04 15.56
N SER A 625 -16.70 -37.07 14.81
CA SER A 625 -15.31 -37.55 14.82
C SER A 625 -14.30 -36.47 14.39
N PHE A 626 -14.64 -35.67 13.38
CA PHE A 626 -13.84 -34.53 12.94
C PHE A 626 -13.72 -33.47 14.03
N ASN A 627 -14.84 -33.12 14.69
CA ASN A 627 -14.86 -32.13 15.75
C ASN A 627 -14.05 -32.57 16.98
N ASP A 628 -14.11 -33.84 17.35
CA ASP A 628 -13.34 -34.41 18.47
C ASP A 628 -11.85 -34.44 18.15
N ASN A 629 -11.49 -34.86 16.93
CA ASN A 629 -10.12 -34.83 16.45
C ASN A 629 -9.58 -33.39 16.38
N ARG A 630 -10.36 -32.41 15.89
CA ARG A 630 -10.00 -30.99 15.89
C ARG A 630 -9.69 -30.47 17.28
N LYS A 631 -10.57 -30.72 18.26
CA LYS A 631 -10.36 -30.28 19.65
C LYS A 631 -9.09 -30.89 20.24
N SER A 632 -8.86 -32.18 20.01
CA SER A 632 -7.66 -32.88 20.47
C SER A 632 -6.38 -32.29 19.86
N GLN A 633 -6.35 -32.07 18.54
CA GLN A 633 -5.17 -31.49 17.88
C GLN A 633 -4.95 -30.04 18.31
N PHE A 634 -6.01 -29.24 18.43
CA PHE A 634 -5.89 -27.85 18.87
C PHE A 634 -5.38 -27.74 20.32
N LYS A 635 -5.77 -28.67 21.21
CA LYS A 635 -5.22 -28.74 22.56
C LYS A 635 -3.70 -28.94 22.54
N LYS A 636 -3.20 -29.87 21.70
CA LYS A 636 -1.76 -30.10 21.53
C LYS A 636 -1.03 -28.87 20.99
N ILE A 637 -1.68 -28.09 20.12
CA ILE A 637 -1.15 -26.81 19.65
C ILE A 637 -0.92 -25.87 20.84
N LEU A 638 -1.93 -25.69 21.70
CA LEU A 638 -1.81 -24.81 22.86
C LEU A 638 -0.75 -25.30 23.85
N GLU A 639 -0.65 -26.61 24.08
CA GLU A 639 0.39 -27.22 24.92
C GLU A 639 1.80 -26.93 24.36
N GLY A 640 1.98 -26.99 23.04
CA GLY A 640 3.25 -26.67 22.37
C GLY A 640 3.70 -25.21 22.45
N PHE A 641 2.82 -24.30 22.88
CA PHE A 641 3.11 -22.87 23.02
C PHE A 641 3.75 -22.51 24.37
N ASN A 642 3.98 -23.50 25.25
CA ASN A 642 4.69 -23.35 26.52
C ASN A 642 4.18 -22.18 27.38
N GLY A 643 2.86 -22.13 27.57
CA GLY A 643 2.19 -21.09 28.37
C GLY A 643 1.89 -19.78 27.64
N LYS A 644 2.32 -19.63 26.38
CA LYS A 644 1.97 -18.46 25.55
C LYS A 644 0.54 -18.55 25.03
N GLY A 645 -0.17 -17.43 25.00
CA GLY A 645 -1.52 -17.36 24.44
C GLY A 645 -1.51 -17.32 22.92
N LEU A 646 -2.55 -17.88 22.31
CA LEU A 646 -2.82 -17.75 20.88
C LEU A 646 -4.06 -16.87 20.68
N VAL A 647 -3.89 -15.70 20.09
CA VAL A 647 -4.92 -14.68 19.87
C VAL A 647 -5.33 -14.67 18.40
N TYR A 648 -6.59 -15.00 18.11
CA TYR A 648 -7.17 -14.88 16.78
C TYR A 648 -7.98 -13.59 16.63
N LEU A 649 -7.45 -12.65 15.86
CA LEU A 649 -8.07 -11.38 15.49
C LEU A 649 -9.08 -11.62 14.35
N TYR A 650 -10.21 -12.24 14.65
CA TYR A 650 -11.16 -12.70 13.63
C TYR A 650 -12.09 -11.59 13.10
N SER A 651 -12.29 -10.53 13.89
CA SER A 651 -13.18 -9.42 13.56
C SER A 651 -12.37 -8.25 13.01
N ASP A 652 -12.75 -7.75 11.83
CA ASP A 652 -12.20 -6.53 11.24
C ASP A 652 -13.28 -5.45 11.15
N GLU A 653 -13.10 -4.34 11.86
CA GLU A 653 -13.94 -3.14 11.89
C GLU A 653 -15.47 -3.37 11.76
N ALA A 654 -16.00 -4.35 12.50
CA ALA A 654 -17.39 -4.79 12.39
C ALA A 654 -18.43 -3.67 12.61
N ALA A 655 -18.11 -2.70 13.46
CA ALA A 655 -18.96 -1.55 13.75
C ALA A 655 -18.93 -0.48 12.64
N GLY A 656 -17.83 -0.44 11.87
CA GLY A 656 -17.55 0.55 10.83
C GLY A 656 -18.10 0.11 9.48
N TYR A 657 -17.20 0.00 8.49
CA TYR A 657 -17.58 -0.22 7.08
C TYR A 657 -18.25 -1.58 6.83
N ARG A 658 -17.87 -2.64 7.58
CA ARG A 658 -18.46 -3.99 7.42
C ARG A 658 -19.89 -4.10 7.92
N ASN A 659 -20.28 -3.27 8.90
CA ASN A 659 -21.59 -3.33 9.56
C ASN A 659 -22.01 -4.77 9.98
N ALA A 660 -21.07 -5.53 10.55
CA ALA A 660 -21.16 -6.97 10.79
C ALA A 660 -21.17 -7.35 12.29
N VAL A 661 -21.52 -6.42 13.19
CA VAL A 661 -21.41 -6.65 14.65
C VAL A 661 -22.13 -7.92 15.12
N LYS A 662 -23.35 -8.19 14.64
CA LYS A 662 -24.11 -9.39 15.02
C LYS A 662 -23.45 -10.67 14.50
N GLU A 663 -23.04 -10.66 13.23
CA GLU A 663 -22.37 -11.79 12.58
C GLU A 663 -21.05 -12.14 13.29
N ASP A 664 -20.24 -11.12 13.58
CA ASP A 664 -18.95 -11.30 14.25
C ASP A 664 -19.16 -11.75 15.71
N LEU A 665 -20.20 -11.28 16.41
CA LEU A 665 -20.56 -11.77 17.75
C LEU A 665 -20.85 -13.28 17.75
N GLU A 666 -21.69 -13.74 16.82
CA GLU A 666 -22.01 -15.17 16.65
C GLU A 666 -20.79 -16.00 16.21
N LEU A 667 -19.94 -15.43 15.36
CA LEU A 667 -18.69 -16.05 14.94
C LEU A 667 -17.72 -16.24 16.11
N GLY A 668 -17.52 -15.22 16.94
CA GLY A 668 -16.65 -15.29 18.13
C GLY A 668 -17.07 -16.39 19.11
N GLN A 669 -18.38 -16.51 19.36
CA GLN A 669 -18.93 -17.59 20.20
C GLN A 669 -18.68 -18.98 19.59
N ARG A 670 -18.90 -19.12 18.28
CA ARG A 670 -18.61 -20.38 17.55
C ARG A 670 -17.13 -20.73 17.61
N ILE A 671 -16.23 -19.76 17.49
CA ILE A 671 -14.78 -19.97 17.59
C ILE A 671 -14.41 -20.53 18.97
N LYS A 672 -14.82 -19.87 20.07
CA LYS A 672 -14.53 -20.36 21.43
C LYS A 672 -15.08 -21.77 21.69
N LYS A 673 -16.26 -22.09 21.15
CA LYS A 673 -16.84 -23.44 21.25
C LYS A 673 -16.06 -24.49 20.45
N LYS A 674 -15.60 -24.14 19.25
CA LYS A 674 -14.91 -25.07 18.34
C LYS A 674 -13.43 -25.27 18.69
N LEU A 675 -12.79 -24.27 19.28
CA LEU A 675 -11.37 -24.21 19.63
C LEU A 675 -11.20 -23.75 21.10
N PRO A 676 -11.48 -24.62 22.09
CA PRO A 676 -11.37 -24.24 23.50
C PRO A 676 -9.96 -23.77 23.86
N GLY A 677 -9.86 -22.68 24.63
CA GLY A 677 -8.58 -22.09 25.06
C GLY A 677 -7.98 -21.07 24.08
N ILE A 678 -8.55 -20.88 22.89
CA ILE A 678 -8.16 -19.78 22.00
C ILE A 678 -8.59 -18.43 22.59
N LYS A 679 -7.72 -17.43 22.53
CA LYS A 679 -8.09 -16.03 22.77
C LYS A 679 -8.63 -15.45 21.47
N ILE A 680 -9.69 -14.64 21.55
CA ILE A 680 -10.28 -14.00 20.37
C ILE A 680 -10.24 -12.48 20.50
N GLY A 681 -10.24 -11.80 19.36
CA GLY A 681 -10.19 -10.36 19.32
C GLY A 681 -10.51 -9.81 17.94
N GLY A 682 -10.24 -8.52 17.78
CA GLY A 682 -10.40 -7.87 16.49
C GLY A 682 -9.97 -6.42 16.48
N PHE A 683 -10.16 -5.84 15.30
CA PHE A 683 -9.96 -4.43 15.01
C PHE A 683 -11.28 -3.68 15.18
N GLY A 684 -11.28 -2.57 15.90
CA GLY A 684 -12.49 -1.84 16.26
C GLY A 684 -12.35 -0.32 16.27
N SER A 685 -13.50 0.34 16.16
CA SER A 685 -13.68 1.79 16.34
C SER A 685 -14.35 2.06 17.69
N LEU A 686 -13.71 2.86 18.53
CA LEU A 686 -14.28 3.28 19.83
C LEU A 686 -15.21 4.48 19.71
N TYR A 687 -15.29 5.11 18.53
CA TYR A 687 -16.29 6.13 18.24
C TYR A 687 -17.70 5.51 18.17
N ASP A 688 -17.78 4.23 17.78
CA ASP A 688 -19.03 3.47 17.65
C ASP A 688 -19.27 2.56 18.87
N TRP A 689 -18.81 2.98 20.06
CA TRP A 689 -18.85 2.17 21.27
C TRP A 689 -20.23 1.56 21.56
N GLU A 690 -21.29 2.37 21.53
CA GLU A 690 -22.63 1.88 21.87
C GLU A 690 -23.15 0.82 20.89
N LYS A 691 -22.72 0.87 19.63
CA LYS A 691 -23.07 -0.10 18.58
C LYS A 691 -22.38 -1.45 18.80
N ALA A 692 -21.14 -1.45 19.29
CA ALA A 692 -20.29 -2.63 19.33
C ALA A 692 -19.87 -3.11 20.74
N LYS A 693 -20.36 -2.47 21.80
CA LYS A 693 -19.99 -2.79 23.19
C LYS A 693 -20.18 -4.27 23.55
N GLU A 694 -21.25 -4.91 23.07
CA GLU A 694 -21.50 -6.33 23.37
C GLU A 694 -20.49 -7.24 22.67
N LEU A 695 -20.10 -6.91 21.44
CA LEU A 695 -19.00 -7.59 20.75
C LEU A 695 -17.68 -7.40 21.51
N TYR A 696 -17.34 -6.17 21.87
CA TYR A 696 -16.08 -5.87 22.58
C TYR A 696 -15.98 -6.56 23.94
N LYS A 697 -17.09 -6.78 24.65
CA LYS A 697 -17.11 -7.56 25.90
C LYS A 697 -16.73 -9.03 25.71
N THR A 698 -16.90 -9.59 24.51
CA THR A 698 -16.53 -10.99 24.22
C THR A 698 -15.06 -11.19 23.90
N TRP A 699 -14.35 -10.10 23.59
CA TRP A 699 -12.96 -10.14 23.18
C TRP A 699 -12.03 -10.30 24.38
N ASP A 700 -11.01 -11.13 24.20
CA ASP A 700 -9.88 -11.24 25.12
C ASP A 700 -8.82 -10.17 24.80
N PHE A 701 -8.81 -9.69 23.54
CA PHE A 701 -7.90 -8.67 23.04
C PHE A 701 -8.56 -7.72 22.03
N GLY A 702 -8.48 -6.40 22.24
CA GLY A 702 -8.96 -5.40 21.29
C GLY A 702 -7.86 -4.54 20.69
N LEU A 703 -7.84 -4.36 19.36
CA LEU A 703 -7.01 -3.37 18.68
C LEU A 703 -7.89 -2.22 18.19
N TYR A 704 -7.56 -0.99 18.59
CA TYR A 704 -8.37 0.19 18.30
C TYR A 704 -7.62 1.25 17.48
N GLY A 705 -8.29 1.83 16.47
CA GLY A 705 -7.65 2.81 15.58
C GLY A 705 -7.45 4.19 16.23
N ASP A 706 -8.16 4.48 17.32
CA ASP A 706 -8.00 5.67 18.16
C ASP A 706 -8.71 5.45 19.51
N ILE A 707 -8.39 6.27 20.51
CA ILE A 707 -9.09 6.39 21.79
C ILE A 707 -9.67 7.80 21.91
N PRO A 708 -10.99 7.99 21.77
CA PRO A 708 -11.61 9.31 21.70
C PRO A 708 -11.37 10.20 22.93
N SER A 709 -11.29 9.61 24.12
CA SER A 709 -11.18 10.37 25.37
C SER A 709 -10.61 9.54 26.52
N LYS A 710 -10.18 10.23 27.60
CA LYS A 710 -9.81 9.57 28.88
C LYS A 710 -10.98 8.79 29.48
N HIS A 711 -12.23 9.21 29.26
CA HIS A 711 -13.41 8.47 29.72
C HIS A 711 -13.55 7.14 28.99
N THR A 712 -13.35 7.14 27.68
CA THR A 712 -13.36 5.92 26.87
C THR A 712 -12.25 4.95 27.30
N LEU A 713 -11.05 5.47 27.59
CA LEU A 713 -9.95 4.67 28.16
C LEU A 713 -10.36 4.01 29.48
N ARG A 714 -11.02 4.73 30.39
CA ARG A 714 -11.53 4.16 31.65
C ARG A 714 -12.58 3.07 31.41
N ARG A 715 -13.48 3.25 30.43
CA ARG A 715 -14.45 2.21 30.03
C ARG A 715 -13.75 0.94 29.53
N LEU A 716 -12.73 1.09 28.69
CA LEU A 716 -11.93 -0.04 28.23
C LEU A 716 -11.23 -0.77 29.38
N ASN A 717 -10.61 -0.04 30.31
CA ASN A 717 -9.96 -0.64 31.47
C ASN A 717 -10.94 -1.46 32.34
N LYS A 718 -12.24 -1.11 32.35
CA LYS A 718 -13.27 -1.88 33.07
C LYS A 718 -13.64 -3.21 32.41
N LEU A 719 -13.38 -3.38 31.10
CA LEU A 719 -13.66 -4.63 30.40
C LEU A 719 -12.72 -5.78 30.80
N LYS A 720 -11.64 -5.50 31.55
CA LYS A 720 -10.61 -6.48 31.94
C LYS A 720 -9.97 -7.25 30.76
N GLN A 721 -10.17 -6.79 29.52
CA GLN A 721 -9.50 -7.30 28.33
C GLN A 721 -8.11 -6.66 28.16
N ASN A 722 -7.22 -7.34 27.45
CA ASN A 722 -6.03 -6.68 26.91
C ASN A 722 -6.43 -5.80 25.72
N TYR A 723 -5.72 -4.69 25.51
CA TYR A 723 -5.94 -3.88 24.33
C TYR A 723 -4.68 -3.15 23.86
N GLY A 724 -4.71 -2.76 22.60
CA GLY A 724 -3.69 -1.97 21.95
C GLY A 724 -4.28 -1.01 20.93
N LEU A 725 -3.37 -0.36 20.23
CA LEU A 725 -3.69 0.53 19.12
C LEU A 725 -3.18 -0.06 17.82
N TYR A 726 -3.83 0.29 16.70
CA TYR A 726 -3.33 -0.08 15.39
C TYR A 726 -3.44 1.06 14.37
N ASN A 727 -2.63 0.98 13.32
CA ASN A 727 -2.69 1.84 12.12
C ASN A 727 -2.69 3.33 12.43
N LEU A 728 -1.96 3.73 13.47
CA LEU A 728 -1.80 5.14 13.81
C LEU A 728 -1.03 5.85 12.70
N CYS A 729 -0.24 5.16 11.88
CA CYS A 729 0.58 5.77 10.82
C CYS A 729 0.57 4.95 9.53
N ALA A 730 -0.59 4.41 9.18
CA ALA A 730 -0.82 3.59 7.99
C ALA A 730 -0.95 4.40 6.68
N GLY A 731 -0.77 5.72 6.73
CA GLY A 731 -0.74 6.54 5.52
C GLY A 731 0.58 6.37 4.74
N PRO A 732 0.55 6.52 3.40
CA PRO A 732 1.72 6.31 2.57
C PRO A 732 2.77 7.42 2.71
N GLU A 733 2.38 8.61 3.17
CA GLU A 733 3.29 9.72 3.52
C GLU A 733 3.44 9.92 5.04
N GLU A 734 2.95 8.99 5.86
CA GLU A 734 3.08 9.11 7.31
C GLU A 734 4.53 8.95 7.78
N ASP A 735 4.82 9.61 8.89
CA ASP A 735 6.16 9.71 9.42
C ASP A 735 6.38 8.77 10.61
N LEU A 736 6.96 7.61 10.32
CA LEU A 736 7.16 6.57 11.34
C LEU A 736 8.19 6.97 12.40
N THR A 737 9.03 7.97 12.14
CA THR A 737 9.96 8.50 13.14
C THR A 737 9.21 9.17 14.29
N PHE A 738 8.08 9.83 13.98
CA PHE A 738 7.17 10.39 14.97
C PHE A 738 6.41 9.29 15.71
N CYS A 739 5.91 8.30 14.96
CA CYS A 739 5.02 7.26 15.47
C CYS A 739 5.72 6.31 16.44
N PHE A 740 6.89 5.81 16.04
CA PHE A 740 7.74 4.96 16.88
C PHE A 740 8.64 5.74 17.84
N GLY A 741 8.68 7.07 17.74
CA GLY A 741 9.43 7.96 18.62
C GLY A 741 8.54 8.64 19.69
N PRO A 742 8.26 9.96 19.57
CA PRO A 742 7.50 10.69 20.58
C PRO A 742 6.06 10.22 20.79
N LEU A 743 5.36 9.72 19.76
CA LEU A 743 4.02 9.16 19.96
C LEU A 743 4.10 7.89 20.82
N LEU A 744 4.98 6.95 20.49
CA LEU A 744 5.17 5.73 21.27
C LEU A 744 5.56 6.01 22.73
N PHE A 745 6.42 7.01 22.96
CA PHE A 745 6.77 7.52 24.29
C PHE A 745 5.53 7.95 25.09
N ARG A 746 4.60 8.66 24.44
CA ARG A 746 3.35 9.15 25.04
C ARG A 746 2.33 8.04 25.28
N LEU A 747 2.24 7.08 24.36
CA LEU A 747 1.38 5.90 24.51
C LEU A 747 1.83 5.09 25.73
N GLN A 748 3.13 4.81 25.86
CA GLN A 748 3.69 4.12 27.02
C GLN A 748 3.43 4.89 28.32
N ALA A 749 3.68 6.19 28.34
CA ALA A 749 3.41 7.04 29.51
C ALA A 749 1.92 7.08 29.91
N SER A 750 1.01 6.75 28.99
CA SER A 750 -0.43 6.69 29.23
C SER A 750 -0.94 5.29 29.56
N GLY A 751 -0.03 4.32 29.77
CA GLY A 751 -0.36 2.95 30.15
C GLY A 751 -0.78 2.03 29.00
N ILE A 752 -0.61 2.47 27.74
CA ILE A 752 -0.85 1.62 26.57
C ILE A 752 0.29 0.59 26.47
N LYS A 753 -0.06 -0.69 26.29
CA LYS A 753 0.89 -1.80 26.29
C LYS A 753 1.18 -2.38 24.90
N TYR A 754 0.33 -2.11 23.91
CA TYR A 754 0.44 -2.70 22.58
C TYR A 754 0.19 -1.66 21.48
N TYR A 755 1.00 -1.73 20.42
CA TYR A 755 0.84 -0.95 19.21
C TYR A 755 1.26 -1.77 17.98
N PHE A 756 0.39 -1.83 16.98
CA PHE A 756 0.63 -2.53 15.73
C PHE A 756 0.52 -1.56 14.55
N GLU A 757 1.47 -1.63 13.62
CA GLU A 757 1.46 -0.79 12.43
C GLU A 757 1.35 -1.64 11.14
N TRP A 758 0.68 -1.08 10.13
CA TRP A 758 0.56 -1.71 8.81
C TRP A 758 1.75 -1.34 7.92
N HIS A 759 2.30 -2.25 7.12
CA HIS A 759 2.37 -3.72 7.27
C HIS A 759 3.84 -4.15 7.28
N ALA A 760 4.17 -5.35 7.77
CA ALA A 760 5.54 -5.84 7.75
C ALA A 760 5.99 -6.09 6.30
N SER A 761 5.19 -6.80 5.52
CA SER A 761 5.53 -7.19 4.15
C SER A 761 4.54 -6.67 3.12
N ALA A 762 5.02 -6.43 1.90
CA ALA A 762 4.20 -6.00 0.76
C ALA A 762 3.34 -7.15 0.25
N ILE A 763 2.05 -7.15 0.59
CA ILE A 763 1.11 -8.25 0.28
C ILE A 763 0.40 -8.11 -1.08
N HIS A 764 0.85 -7.21 -1.95
CA HIS A 764 0.25 -7.05 -3.27
C HIS A 764 0.63 -8.20 -4.20
N ASN A 765 -0.25 -8.52 -5.16
CA ASN A 765 0.01 -9.52 -6.20
C ASN A 765 1.26 -9.22 -7.05
N TYR A 766 1.68 -7.96 -7.07
CA TYR A 766 3.02 -7.58 -7.48
C TYR A 766 3.61 -6.58 -6.46
N PRO A 767 4.66 -6.96 -5.71
CA PRO A 767 5.33 -6.05 -4.81
C PRO A 767 5.88 -4.84 -5.58
N GLY A 768 5.60 -3.63 -5.08
CA GLY A 768 5.94 -2.37 -5.73
C GLY A 768 4.86 -1.83 -6.68
N TYR A 769 3.77 -2.57 -6.92
CA TYR A 769 2.62 -2.10 -7.69
C TYR A 769 1.56 -1.50 -6.76
N ASP A 770 1.41 -0.17 -6.78
CA ASP A 770 0.53 0.58 -5.87
C ASP A 770 -0.67 1.21 -6.62
N LEU A 771 -0.92 0.81 -7.88
CA LEU A 771 -1.72 1.57 -8.84
C LEU A 771 -3.17 1.10 -8.99
N ASP A 772 -3.67 0.20 -8.15
CA ASP A 772 -4.93 -0.47 -8.44
C ASP A 772 -6.17 0.24 -7.87
N GLY A 773 -6.02 1.05 -6.82
CA GLY A 773 -7.13 1.82 -6.26
C GLY A 773 -7.47 1.55 -4.80
N ARG A 774 -6.98 0.44 -4.22
CA ARG A 774 -7.69 -0.19 -3.10
C ARG A 774 -6.90 -0.24 -1.80
N GLU A 775 -5.61 -0.57 -1.83
CA GLU A 775 -4.73 -0.50 -0.64
C GLU A 775 -3.32 -0.03 -0.98
N ALA A 776 -2.78 0.87 -0.15
CA ALA A 776 -1.44 1.40 -0.35
C ALA A 776 -0.40 0.29 -0.13
N ASP A 777 0.53 0.15 -1.06
CA ASP A 777 1.68 -0.76 -0.93
C ASP A 777 2.71 -0.17 0.04
N ILE A 778 2.35 -0.18 1.34
CA ILE A 778 3.11 0.34 2.47
C ILE A 778 3.64 -0.82 3.33
N ALA A 779 4.91 -1.16 3.11
CA ALA A 779 5.56 -2.29 3.79
C ALA A 779 6.88 -1.88 4.44
N PHE A 780 7.31 -2.61 5.47
CA PHE A 780 8.66 -2.54 6.04
C PHE A 780 9.66 -3.32 5.19
N PHE A 781 9.19 -4.36 4.48
CA PHE A 781 10.01 -5.27 3.71
C PHE A 781 9.39 -5.57 2.34
N TYR A 782 10.25 -5.68 1.31
CA TYR A 782 9.91 -6.32 0.04
C TYR A 782 10.60 -7.69 -0.07
N PRO A 783 9.94 -8.68 -0.69
CA PRO A 783 10.54 -9.98 -0.97
C PRO A 783 11.61 -9.90 -2.08
N SER A 784 12.57 -10.83 -2.05
CA SER A 784 13.58 -11.03 -3.12
C SER A 784 13.64 -12.50 -3.56
N ALA A 785 14.08 -12.78 -4.79
CA ALA A 785 14.04 -14.14 -5.36
C ALA A 785 14.85 -15.17 -4.55
N SER A 786 15.89 -14.76 -3.83
CA SER A 786 16.72 -15.64 -3.00
C SER A 786 16.08 -15.99 -1.65
N GLY A 787 14.89 -15.45 -1.34
CA GLY A 787 14.26 -15.57 -0.02
C GLY A 787 14.84 -14.64 1.05
N GLU A 788 15.66 -13.67 0.65
CA GLU A 788 16.06 -12.56 1.53
C GLU A 788 15.03 -11.41 1.44
N ILE A 789 15.08 -10.47 2.38
CA ILE A 789 14.20 -9.29 2.40
C ILE A 789 14.97 -8.00 2.09
N SER A 790 14.37 -7.15 1.26
CA SER A 790 14.82 -5.77 1.07
C SER A 790 14.13 -4.88 2.08
N ILE A 791 14.88 -4.15 2.90
CA ILE A 791 14.30 -3.16 3.82
C ILE A 791 13.75 -1.96 3.05
N THR A 792 12.77 -1.28 3.62
CA THR A 792 12.17 -0.08 3.03
C THR A 792 12.45 1.17 3.87
N ARG A 793 12.12 2.33 3.30
CA ARG A 793 12.11 3.61 3.99
C ARG A 793 11.26 3.56 5.27
N ARG A 794 10.15 2.83 5.29
CA ARG A 794 9.33 2.67 6.50
C ARG A 794 10.10 1.96 7.61
N TYR A 795 10.85 0.90 7.29
CA TYR A 795 11.73 0.24 8.26
C TYR A 795 12.78 1.20 8.82
N VAL A 796 13.44 1.97 7.95
CA VAL A 796 14.44 2.97 8.38
C VAL A 796 13.83 4.03 9.30
N MET A 797 12.67 4.58 8.91
CA MET A 797 11.95 5.58 9.72
C MET A 797 11.50 5.00 11.07
N ALA A 798 11.04 3.74 11.10
CA ALA A 798 10.72 3.06 12.35
C ALA A 798 11.98 2.87 13.21
N SER A 799 13.12 2.44 12.63
CA SER A 799 14.40 2.32 13.34
C SER A 799 14.84 3.64 13.97
N GLN A 800 14.80 4.73 13.21
CA GLN A 800 15.13 6.07 13.70
C GLN A 800 14.14 6.54 14.78
N GLY A 801 12.84 6.25 14.62
CA GLY A 801 11.81 6.53 15.63
C GLY A 801 12.07 5.77 16.94
N MET A 802 12.39 4.48 16.84
CA MET A 802 12.73 3.64 18.00
C MET A 802 13.97 4.14 18.73
N GLU A 803 14.98 4.63 18.02
CA GLU A 803 16.15 5.28 18.61
C GLU A 803 15.75 6.54 19.40
N VAL A 804 14.89 7.40 18.83
CA VAL A 804 14.35 8.58 19.53
C VAL A 804 13.55 8.17 20.77
N PHE A 805 12.70 7.14 20.68
CA PHE A 805 11.94 6.64 21.82
C PHE A 805 12.84 6.13 22.95
N LYS A 806 13.88 5.36 22.62
CA LYS A 806 14.87 4.88 23.60
C LYS A 806 15.63 6.02 24.26
N LYS A 807 16.06 7.02 23.49
CA LYS A 807 16.67 8.26 24.01
C LYS A 807 15.76 9.01 24.98
N LEU A 808 14.48 9.16 24.65
CA LEU A 808 13.50 9.83 25.52
C LEU A 808 13.31 9.06 26.84
N ASN A 809 13.24 7.73 26.77
CA ASN A 809 13.16 6.90 27.97
C ASN A 809 14.44 6.97 28.82
N LEU A 810 15.63 6.95 28.21
CA LEU A 810 16.91 7.11 28.91
C LEU A 810 17.00 8.48 29.62
N LEU A 811 16.60 9.55 28.93
CA LEU A 811 16.56 10.88 29.54
C LEU A 811 15.56 10.93 30.72
N LYS A 812 14.39 10.28 30.57
CA LYS A 812 13.39 10.19 31.64
C LYS A 812 13.90 9.39 32.84
N SER A 813 14.45 8.19 32.63
CA SER A 813 14.95 7.33 33.72
C SER A 813 16.05 8.02 34.52
N ARG A 814 16.91 8.80 33.87
CA ARG A 814 17.95 9.62 34.51
C ARG A 814 17.42 10.69 35.47
N LEU A 815 16.17 11.14 35.28
CA LEU A 815 15.54 12.24 36.02
C LEU A 815 14.49 11.76 37.04
N VAL A 816 13.95 10.55 36.89
CA VAL A 816 12.98 9.97 37.83
C VAL A 816 13.58 9.90 39.24
N GLY A 817 12.82 10.37 40.24
CA GLY A 817 13.20 10.32 41.65
C GLY A 817 14.25 11.34 42.11
N LYS A 818 14.78 12.20 41.22
CA LYS A 818 15.74 13.26 41.58
C LYS A 818 15.04 14.61 41.75
N ARG A 819 15.28 15.33 42.86
CA ARG A 819 15.05 16.79 42.90
C ARG A 819 15.94 17.41 41.82
N ALA A 820 15.43 18.35 41.03
CA ALA A 820 16.23 19.03 39.99
C ALA A 820 17.36 19.84 40.65
N LYS A 821 18.58 19.30 40.68
CA LYS A 821 19.70 19.89 41.43
C LYS A 821 20.42 20.98 40.63
N GLY A 822 20.28 21.01 39.29
CA GLY A 822 20.95 22.00 38.42
C GLY A 822 20.12 22.52 37.24
N LEU A 823 20.65 23.53 36.53
CA LEU A 823 20.00 24.18 35.37
C LEU A 823 19.68 23.18 34.25
N ASN A 824 20.57 22.21 33.99
CA ASN A 824 20.38 21.21 32.94
C ASN A 824 19.23 20.24 33.27
N ASP A 825 19.10 19.83 34.54
CA ASP A 825 17.97 18.99 34.99
C ASP A 825 16.63 19.72 34.81
N ARG A 826 16.58 21.02 35.16
CA ARG A 826 15.38 21.85 34.96
C ARG A 826 15.02 21.98 33.48
N LYS A 827 16.02 22.18 32.60
CA LYS A 827 15.82 22.20 31.14
C LYS A 827 15.29 20.88 30.61
N ALA A 828 15.87 19.76 31.05
CA ALA A 828 15.47 18.43 30.62
C ALA A 828 14.05 18.06 31.11
N LEU A 829 13.72 18.36 32.36
CA LEU A 829 12.36 18.19 32.90
C LEU A 829 11.33 19.07 32.17
N ALA A 830 11.67 20.33 31.88
CA ALA A 830 10.80 21.21 31.11
C ALA A 830 10.58 20.70 29.68
N PHE A 831 11.62 20.16 29.03
CA PHE A 831 11.53 19.52 27.72
C PHE A 831 10.61 18.29 27.74
N LEU A 832 10.81 17.37 28.71
CA LEU A 832 9.95 16.19 28.86
C LEU A 832 8.51 16.59 29.15
N LYS A 833 8.27 17.59 30.02
CA LYS A 833 6.93 18.10 30.31
C LYS A 833 6.23 18.69 29.08
N LYS A 834 6.97 19.37 28.19
CA LYS A 834 6.42 19.87 26.91
C LYS A 834 6.02 18.72 25.98
N LEU A 835 6.84 17.67 25.88
CA LEU A 835 6.50 16.47 25.13
C LEU A 835 5.28 15.75 25.73
N GLU A 836 5.22 15.69 27.06
CA GLU A 836 4.13 15.13 27.84
C GLU A 836 2.88 16.03 27.94
N GLY A 837 2.68 17.03 27.07
CA GLY A 837 1.59 18.03 27.12
C GLY A 837 0.16 17.55 27.49
N PRO A 838 -0.80 18.46 27.71
CA PRO A 838 -2.01 18.18 28.51
C PRO A 838 -2.96 17.11 27.96
N THR A 839 -3.03 16.91 26.63
CA THR A 839 -3.97 15.98 25.99
C THR A 839 -3.29 15.07 24.97
N LEU A 840 -3.37 13.75 25.18
CA LEU A 840 -3.05 12.74 24.17
C LEU A 840 -4.29 12.31 23.38
N PHE A 841 -5.47 12.33 24.01
CA PHE A 841 -6.71 11.83 23.42
C PHE A 841 -7.58 12.99 22.88
N PRO A 842 -8.19 12.86 21.70
CA PRO A 842 -8.00 11.76 20.74
C PRO A 842 -6.59 11.76 20.14
N ILE A 843 -6.03 10.58 19.88
CA ILE A 843 -4.64 10.42 19.42
C ILE A 843 -4.45 11.07 18.06
N TYR A 844 -5.48 11.03 17.20
CA TYR A 844 -5.45 11.72 15.93
C TYR A 844 -5.13 13.23 16.08
N SER A 845 -5.70 13.90 17.08
CA SER A 845 -5.41 15.32 17.33
C SER A 845 -3.97 15.57 17.75
N PHE A 846 -3.32 14.61 18.42
CA PHE A 846 -1.92 14.74 18.81
C PHE A 846 -0.97 14.78 17.60
N LYS A 847 -1.34 14.13 16.48
CA LYS A 847 -0.56 14.17 15.24
C LYS A 847 -0.45 15.57 14.64
N ASN A 848 -1.39 16.47 14.94
CA ASN A 848 -1.32 17.86 14.50
C ASN A 848 -0.11 18.60 15.08
N TYR A 849 0.46 18.12 16.18
CA TYR A 849 1.68 18.66 16.79
C TYR A 849 2.97 18.01 16.26
N ARG A 850 2.90 17.11 15.27
CA ARG A 850 4.06 16.38 14.74
C ARG A 850 5.22 17.31 14.38
N GLU A 851 4.98 18.31 13.51
CA GLU A 851 6.04 19.19 13.01
C GLU A 851 6.71 19.98 14.16
N SER A 852 5.93 20.48 15.12
CA SER A 852 6.45 21.25 16.25
C SER A 852 7.23 20.38 17.24
N LEU A 853 6.75 19.18 17.55
CA LEU A 853 7.43 18.24 18.43
C LEU A 853 8.71 17.68 17.82
N GLN A 854 8.72 17.39 16.52
CA GLN A 854 9.95 16.97 15.83
C GLN A 854 11.00 18.05 15.83
N LYS A 855 10.61 19.30 15.57
CA LYS A 855 11.52 20.45 15.69
C LYS A 855 12.07 20.57 17.11
N LEU A 856 11.21 20.44 18.12
CA LEU A 856 11.61 20.45 19.53
C LEU A 856 12.63 19.35 19.84
N ILE A 857 12.39 18.11 19.41
CA ILE A 857 13.29 16.97 19.62
C ILE A 857 14.62 17.20 18.93
N LYS A 858 14.60 17.52 17.63
CA LYS A 858 15.80 17.74 16.81
C LYS A 858 16.71 18.83 17.38
N GLN A 859 16.13 19.86 18.00
CA GLN A 859 16.87 21.00 18.55
C GLN A 859 17.42 20.77 19.96
N ASN A 860 16.92 19.79 20.71
CA ASN A 860 17.19 19.71 22.15
C ASN A 860 17.65 18.33 22.65
N LEU A 861 17.12 17.23 22.10
CA LEU A 861 17.27 15.90 22.73
C LEU A 861 18.73 15.47 22.87
N ASP A 862 19.51 15.58 21.79
CA ASP A 862 20.91 15.17 21.77
C ASP A 862 21.78 16.06 22.68
N ASP A 863 21.54 17.38 22.70
CA ASP A 863 22.26 18.30 23.59
C ASP A 863 21.91 18.07 25.07
N LEU A 864 20.64 17.77 25.36
CA LEU A 864 20.20 17.43 26.71
C LEU A 864 20.85 16.12 27.18
N LEU A 865 20.92 15.10 26.33
CA LEU A 865 21.62 13.85 26.67
C LEU A 865 23.10 14.08 26.99
N LEU A 866 23.82 14.81 26.12
CA LEU A 866 25.24 15.15 26.33
C LEU A 866 25.48 16.04 27.57
N SER A 867 24.46 16.79 28.01
CA SER A 867 24.56 17.61 29.23
C SER A 867 24.30 16.81 30.51
N GLN A 868 23.75 15.59 30.39
CA GLN A 868 23.31 14.74 31.49
C GLN A 868 24.25 13.55 31.75
N PHE A 869 25.05 13.19 30.75
CA PHE A 869 26.01 12.08 30.72
C PHE A 869 27.27 12.54 30.02
#